data_AF-A0A819UM39-F1
#
_entry.id   AF-A0A819UM39-F1
#
_cell.length_a   1.000
_cell.length_b   1.000
_cell.length_c   1.000
_cell.angle_alpha   90.00
_cell.angle_beta   90.00
_cell.angle_gamma   90.00
#
_symmetry.space_group_name_H-M   'P 1'
#
loop_
_entity.id
_entity.type
_entity.pdbx_description
1 polymer ?
#
loop_
_entity_poly.entity_id
_entity_poly.type
_entity_poly.pdbx_seq_one_letter_code
_entity_poly.pdbx_strand_id
1 'polypeptide(L)'
;MGAQYSSLNELKSNEYLSRFVSEETISVNDPFWNQFLSFRLQSPFTTAHSKSIDESCSIFLQQFETNNPKTNNYGTLIEVFIRLATAIRDECDDNIVTWQTYSALFILRCITKYFIEIDSEQNLYPYFLPQDNSDRVSLMSFFVDTLFRTTIAIPVESYSYALHLEVLNTLLSLLSIQMCAKEAALISAIYSIFMHRLDPLLISEFTRTLLEHFIKQTECPSTLAVVPLDGSNGDSGTLYKIGQSVAYGLWSVVTLGMGSSSTSNTTDETVTANDSAYELRNHHLANQSIHLLLILSNHFTNDAHRNPYRLALLHFTDTQGNPTNLPDSEPLPWFSVDYRRLYEVLCETVHTDQSTLLLYMLLHRNQHFKAYVISRTNIDQIVLPVLRVIYTATERNSHHIYMSLIILLILSEDDYFNKTIHDIKLKKLTWYTERSLNEISLGGLLVAVVLRTIQFNMTRMRDKYLHTNCLAALANMSSQFQNLHTYVSQRIVSLFNLLARKHAKTLDLIQQQSKQQQQQTLTTNNLNDNIFNEYVQDLSIIEDVMRMVLEIINSCLTHTLQHNINLIYTLLYNREIFDNYRAHPSFQDILQNIDTVIIYFAEKVEKLEQRSTEYVKEALEMGAKQFPLDRLKKFPELKFKYVEEEQPEDFFVPYVWTLVYKSCNLYWSSESILIFKQQQQQSLISH
;
A
#
# COMPACT_ATOMS: atom_id res chain seq x y z
N MET A 1 12.35 9.95 -45.65
CA MET A 1 10.90 9.66 -45.82
C MET A 1 10.25 9.86 -44.47
N GLY A 2 9.36 10.84 -44.36
CA GLY A 2 8.84 11.31 -43.08
C GLY A 2 7.87 10.31 -42.45
N ALA A 3 8.10 9.95 -41.19
CA ALA A 3 7.12 9.24 -40.39
C ALA A 3 5.88 10.14 -40.23
N GLN A 4 4.74 9.72 -40.79
CA GLN A 4 3.48 10.43 -40.63
C GLN A 4 2.98 10.20 -39.21
N TYR A 5 2.83 11.28 -38.43
CA TYR A 5 2.08 11.25 -37.18
C TYR A 5 0.61 11.27 -37.56
N SER A 6 -0.11 10.19 -37.30
CA SER A 6 -1.55 10.18 -37.54
C SER A 6 -2.29 10.61 -36.30
N SER A 7 -3.22 11.53 -36.51
CA SER A 7 -4.20 11.88 -35.49
C SER A 7 -5.09 10.66 -35.17
N LEU A 8 -5.61 10.56 -33.94
CA LEU A 8 -6.59 9.52 -33.56
C LEU A 8 -7.79 9.44 -34.53
N ASN A 9 -8.10 10.55 -35.21
CA ASN A 9 -9.16 10.65 -36.21
C ASN A 9 -8.83 9.92 -37.53
N GLU A 10 -7.56 9.75 -37.88
CA GLU A 10 -7.11 9.06 -39.10
C GLU A 10 -7.03 7.53 -38.93
N LEU A 11 -7.06 7.02 -37.69
CA LEU A 11 -7.04 5.57 -37.41
C LEU A 11 -8.19 4.84 -38.09
N LYS A 12 -9.38 5.45 -38.15
CA LYS A 12 -10.59 4.85 -38.73
C LYS A 12 -10.49 4.58 -40.23
N SER A 13 -9.59 5.28 -40.93
CA SER A 13 -9.36 5.16 -42.37
C SER A 13 -8.00 4.53 -42.70
N ASN A 14 -7.32 3.91 -41.74
CA ASN A 14 -5.99 3.36 -41.95
C ASN A 14 -6.07 2.04 -42.72
N GLU A 15 -5.60 2.06 -43.98
CA GLU A 15 -5.63 0.90 -44.89
C GLU A 15 -4.82 -0.30 -44.37
N TYR A 16 -3.73 -0.06 -43.62
CA TYR A 16 -2.92 -1.13 -43.06
C TYR A 16 -3.62 -1.84 -41.89
N LEU A 17 -4.32 -1.08 -41.03
CA LEU A 17 -5.17 -1.67 -39.99
C LEU A 17 -6.32 -2.45 -40.60
N SER A 18 -6.98 -1.91 -41.63
CA SER A 18 -8.03 -2.63 -42.38
C SER A 18 -7.54 -3.94 -42.98
N ARG A 19 -6.33 -3.97 -43.57
CA ARG A 19 -5.73 -5.20 -44.10
C ARG A 19 -5.40 -6.19 -42.99
N PHE A 20 -4.81 -5.74 -41.89
CA PHE A 20 -4.45 -6.60 -40.75
C PHE A 20 -5.67 -7.31 -40.14
N VAL A 21 -6.83 -6.65 -40.07
CA VAL A 21 -8.07 -7.22 -39.53
C VAL A 21 -8.98 -7.89 -40.57
N SER A 22 -8.51 -7.99 -41.82
CA SER A 22 -9.27 -8.62 -42.91
C SER A 22 -9.25 -10.16 -42.83
N GLU A 23 -9.86 -10.81 -43.81
CA GLU A 23 -9.81 -12.27 -43.98
C GLU A 23 -8.47 -12.76 -44.60
N GLU A 24 -7.55 -11.85 -44.91
CA GLU A 24 -6.24 -12.17 -45.45
C GLU A 24 -5.30 -12.72 -44.37
N THR A 25 -4.67 -13.86 -44.65
CA THR A 25 -3.57 -14.39 -43.83
C THR A 25 -2.27 -13.72 -44.23
N ILE A 26 -1.61 -13.07 -43.27
CA ILE A 26 -0.34 -12.38 -43.50
C ILE A 26 0.79 -13.29 -43.03
N SER A 27 1.84 -13.46 -43.85
CA SER A 27 2.99 -14.30 -43.47
C SER A 27 4.00 -13.53 -42.59
N VAL A 28 4.76 -14.23 -41.75
CA VAL A 28 5.80 -13.63 -40.86
C VAL A 28 6.85 -12.82 -41.64
N ASN A 29 7.14 -13.21 -42.88
CA ASN A 29 8.15 -12.59 -43.73
C ASN A 29 7.58 -11.59 -44.74
N ASP A 30 6.28 -11.25 -44.62
CA ASP A 30 5.64 -10.31 -45.53
C ASP A 30 6.22 -8.88 -45.37
N PRO A 31 6.58 -8.17 -46.46
CA PRO A 31 7.01 -6.77 -46.41
C PRO A 31 5.97 -5.82 -45.77
N PHE A 32 4.71 -6.23 -45.68
CA PHE A 32 3.64 -5.55 -44.96
C PHE A 32 4.08 -5.07 -43.59
N TRP A 33 4.78 -5.91 -42.81
CA TRP A 33 5.17 -5.58 -41.43
C TRP A 33 6.07 -4.35 -41.35
N ASN A 34 6.94 -4.13 -42.33
CA ASN A 34 7.82 -2.96 -42.35
C ASN A 34 7.02 -1.66 -42.50
N GLN A 35 5.93 -1.67 -43.27
CA GLN A 35 5.07 -0.51 -43.47
C GLN A 35 4.07 -0.35 -42.33
N PHE A 36 3.42 -1.43 -41.93
CA PHE A 36 2.42 -1.43 -40.87
C PHE A 36 3.02 -0.99 -39.53
N LEU A 37 4.18 -1.55 -39.17
CA LEU A 37 4.88 -1.20 -37.94
C LEU A 37 5.64 0.12 -38.07
N SER A 38 5.63 0.80 -39.23
CA SER A 38 6.18 2.16 -39.48
C SER A 38 5.26 3.33 -39.12
N PHE A 39 4.06 3.00 -38.65
CA PHE A 39 3.07 3.95 -38.15
C PHE A 39 3.34 4.47 -36.72
N ARG A 40 3.44 5.80 -36.54
CA ARG A 40 3.67 6.43 -35.23
C ARG A 40 2.36 6.71 -34.48
N LEU A 41 2.02 5.79 -33.56
CA LEU A 41 1.06 6.04 -32.49
C LEU A 41 1.76 6.62 -31.26
N GLN A 42 1.16 7.64 -30.68
CA GLN A 42 1.66 8.23 -29.44
C GLN A 42 1.29 7.33 -28.25
N SER A 43 2.29 6.99 -27.43
CA SER A 43 2.07 6.17 -26.23
C SER A 43 1.07 6.83 -25.27
N PRO A 44 0.08 6.08 -24.75
CA PRO A 44 -0.87 6.60 -23.78
C PRO A 44 -0.24 6.71 -22.39
N PHE A 45 -0.01 7.94 -21.95
CA PHE A 45 0.47 8.26 -20.60
C PHE A 45 -0.65 8.66 -19.62
N THR A 46 -1.92 8.56 -20.04
CA THR A 46 -3.07 8.82 -19.17
C THR A 46 -4.18 7.83 -19.47
N THR A 47 -4.97 7.48 -18.44
CA THR A 47 -6.14 6.61 -18.55
C THR A 47 -7.17 7.16 -19.56
N ALA A 48 -7.35 8.48 -19.63
CA ALA A 48 -8.25 9.11 -20.58
C ALA A 48 -7.79 8.91 -22.04
N HIS A 49 -6.48 9.02 -22.30
CA HIS A 49 -5.93 8.75 -23.63
C HIS A 49 -6.03 7.25 -23.98
N SER A 50 -5.75 6.36 -23.01
CA SER A 50 -5.96 4.91 -23.19
C SER A 50 -7.41 4.60 -23.57
N LYS A 51 -8.39 5.18 -22.89
CA LYS A 51 -9.81 5.02 -23.20
C LYS A 51 -10.16 5.48 -24.62
N SER A 52 -9.63 6.63 -25.03
CA SER A 52 -9.88 7.17 -26.38
C SER A 52 -9.32 6.26 -27.48
N ILE A 53 -8.17 5.62 -27.24
CA ILE A 53 -7.59 4.64 -28.16
C ILE A 53 -8.48 3.39 -28.24
N ASP A 54 -8.91 2.85 -27.09
CA ASP A 54 -9.78 1.67 -27.03
C ASP A 54 -11.10 1.91 -27.79
N GLU A 55 -11.74 3.07 -27.59
CA GLU A 55 -12.96 3.47 -28.29
C GLU A 55 -12.74 3.61 -29.80
N SER A 56 -11.60 4.18 -30.21
CA SER A 56 -11.26 4.39 -31.62
C SER A 56 -10.94 3.09 -32.37
N CYS A 57 -10.41 2.09 -31.67
CA CYS A 57 -10.03 0.79 -32.24
C CYS A 57 -11.15 -0.25 -32.17
N SER A 58 -12.23 0.01 -31.44
CA SER A 58 -13.33 -0.94 -31.17
C SER A 58 -13.86 -1.68 -32.41
N ILE A 59 -14.12 -0.97 -33.52
CA ILE A 59 -14.63 -1.57 -34.76
C ILE A 59 -13.61 -2.55 -35.38
N PHE A 60 -12.33 -2.17 -35.41
CA PHE A 60 -11.27 -3.04 -35.92
C PHE A 60 -11.10 -4.28 -35.05
N LEU A 61 -11.19 -4.13 -33.72
CA LEU A 61 -11.07 -5.25 -32.78
C LEU A 61 -12.23 -6.24 -32.89
N GLN A 62 -13.47 -5.77 -33.08
CA GLN A 62 -14.63 -6.63 -33.36
C GLN A 62 -14.49 -7.39 -34.68
N GLN A 63 -14.00 -6.73 -35.72
CA GLN A 63 -13.71 -7.40 -36.99
C GLN A 63 -12.58 -8.43 -36.84
N PHE A 64 -11.54 -8.07 -36.09
CA PHE A 64 -10.39 -8.95 -35.83
C PHE A 64 -10.80 -10.20 -35.05
N GLU A 65 -11.65 -10.07 -34.04
CA GLU A 65 -12.21 -11.19 -33.27
C GLU A 65 -12.88 -12.25 -34.17
N THR A 66 -13.62 -11.80 -35.18
CA THR A 66 -14.33 -12.70 -36.11
C THR A 66 -13.37 -13.40 -37.09
N ASN A 67 -12.34 -12.70 -37.54
CA ASN A 67 -11.46 -13.16 -38.63
C ASN A 67 -10.21 -13.90 -38.14
N ASN A 68 -9.66 -13.51 -36.98
CA ASN A 68 -8.41 -14.04 -36.44
C ASN A 68 -8.41 -15.57 -36.22
N PRO A 69 -9.52 -16.23 -35.81
CA PRO A 69 -9.56 -17.69 -35.73
C PRO A 69 -9.23 -18.41 -37.06
N LYS A 70 -9.41 -17.73 -38.20
CA LYS A 70 -9.08 -18.26 -39.53
C LYS A 70 -7.72 -17.79 -40.03
N THR A 71 -7.37 -16.52 -39.81
CA THR A 71 -6.16 -15.92 -40.37
C THR A 71 -4.92 -16.14 -39.51
N ASN A 72 -5.07 -16.33 -38.21
CA ASN A 72 -3.98 -16.42 -37.25
C ASN A 72 -3.01 -15.22 -37.30
N ASN A 73 -3.52 -14.03 -37.67
CA ASN A 73 -2.72 -12.82 -37.78
C ASN A 73 -2.18 -12.36 -36.41
N TYR A 74 -2.87 -12.67 -35.31
CA TYR A 74 -2.38 -12.42 -33.96
C TYR A 74 -1.14 -13.26 -33.63
N GLY A 75 -1.19 -14.57 -33.87
CA GLY A 75 -0.04 -15.46 -33.69
C GLY A 75 1.15 -15.04 -34.56
N THR A 76 0.88 -14.68 -35.82
CA THR A 76 1.91 -14.16 -36.73
C THR A 76 2.54 -12.87 -36.20
N LEU A 77 1.75 -11.94 -35.65
CA LEU A 77 2.28 -10.72 -35.04
C LEU A 77 3.13 -11.00 -33.79
N ILE A 78 2.77 -12.01 -32.98
CA ILE A 78 3.62 -12.48 -31.86
C ILE A 78 4.98 -12.95 -32.40
N GLU A 79 4.99 -13.78 -33.44
CA GLU A 79 6.25 -14.27 -34.04
C GLU A 79 7.10 -13.14 -34.62
N VAL A 80 6.47 -12.16 -35.27
CA VAL A 80 7.14 -10.94 -35.76
C VAL A 80 7.73 -10.13 -34.61
N PHE A 81 6.99 -9.94 -33.51
CA PHE A 81 7.51 -9.27 -32.31
C PHE A 81 8.71 -10.03 -31.73
N ILE A 82 8.63 -11.36 -31.60
CA ILE A 82 9.74 -12.18 -31.08
C ILE A 82 10.98 -12.01 -31.95
N ARG A 83 10.84 -12.04 -33.29
CA ARG A 83 11.96 -11.79 -34.21
C ARG A 83 12.57 -10.40 -34.04
N LEU A 84 11.75 -9.35 -33.87
CA LEU A 84 12.26 -7.99 -33.71
C LEU A 84 12.93 -7.78 -32.33
N ALA A 85 12.31 -8.28 -31.26
CA ALA A 85 12.85 -8.21 -29.89
C ALA A 85 14.16 -9.00 -29.74
N THR A 86 14.29 -10.14 -30.42
CA THR A 86 15.56 -10.89 -30.48
C THR A 86 16.63 -10.13 -31.25
N ALA A 87 16.30 -9.50 -32.38
CA ALA A 87 17.25 -8.70 -33.14
C ALA A 87 17.82 -7.51 -32.34
N ILE A 88 16.99 -6.79 -31.56
CA ILE A 88 17.46 -5.65 -30.72
C ILE A 88 18.47 -6.11 -29.66
N ARG A 89 18.29 -7.32 -29.14
CA ARG A 89 19.20 -7.87 -28.13
C ARG A 89 20.57 -8.23 -28.72
N ASP A 90 20.61 -8.62 -29.98
CA ASP A 90 21.83 -9.04 -30.66
C ASP A 90 22.57 -7.85 -31.29
N GLU A 91 21.84 -6.83 -31.77
CA GLU A 91 22.35 -5.61 -32.40
C GLU A 91 21.83 -4.36 -31.66
N CYS A 92 22.51 -3.99 -30.58
CA CYS A 92 22.16 -2.85 -29.74
C CYS A 92 22.53 -1.54 -30.47
N ASP A 93 21.53 -0.81 -31.01
CA ASP A 93 21.53 0.64 -31.35
C ASP A 93 20.55 1.01 -32.49
N ASP A 94 19.76 0.07 -33.04
CA ASP A 94 18.78 0.41 -34.08
C ASP A 94 17.49 1.02 -33.50
N ASN A 95 17.44 2.36 -33.52
CA ASN A 95 16.26 3.15 -33.14
C ASN A 95 15.00 2.79 -33.96
N ILE A 96 15.16 2.35 -35.21
CA ILE A 96 14.03 1.98 -36.08
C ILE A 96 13.46 0.64 -35.63
N VAL A 97 14.31 -0.36 -35.40
CA VAL A 97 13.88 -1.70 -34.96
C VAL A 97 13.29 -1.64 -33.54
N THR A 98 13.90 -0.86 -32.64
CA THR A 98 13.36 -0.60 -31.29
C THR A 98 11.93 -0.09 -31.37
N TRP A 99 11.72 0.86 -32.26
CA TRP A 99 10.43 1.51 -32.40
C TRP A 99 9.41 0.63 -33.15
N GLN A 100 9.80 -0.15 -34.16
CA GLN A 100 8.93 -1.18 -34.77
C GLN A 100 8.52 -2.26 -33.75
N THR A 101 9.44 -2.64 -32.86
CA THR A 101 9.18 -3.59 -31.77
C THR A 101 8.17 -3.03 -30.78
N TYR A 102 8.32 -1.75 -30.40
CA TYR A 102 7.33 -1.04 -29.60
C TYR A 102 5.96 -1.03 -30.27
N SER A 103 5.87 -0.67 -31.56
CA SER A 103 4.61 -0.61 -32.30
C SER A 103 3.92 -1.99 -32.38
N ALA A 104 4.70 -3.05 -32.66
CA ALA A 104 4.17 -4.42 -32.67
C ALA A 104 3.60 -4.80 -31.32
N LEU A 105 4.33 -4.50 -30.25
CA LEU A 105 3.91 -4.81 -28.89
C LEU A 105 2.69 -4.01 -28.44
N PHE A 106 2.61 -2.73 -28.81
CA PHE A 106 1.47 -1.88 -28.52
C PHE A 106 0.18 -2.43 -29.16
N ILE A 107 0.26 -2.88 -30.42
CA ILE A 107 -0.86 -3.50 -31.12
C ILE A 107 -1.23 -4.83 -30.45
N LEU A 108 -0.24 -5.67 -30.09
CA LEU A 108 -0.47 -6.90 -29.34
C LEU A 108 -1.21 -6.62 -28.03
N ARG A 109 -0.75 -5.65 -27.21
CA ARG A 109 -1.41 -5.26 -25.96
C ARG A 109 -2.87 -4.88 -26.18
N CYS A 110 -3.17 -4.03 -27.16
CA CYS A 110 -4.54 -3.60 -27.45
C CYS A 110 -5.46 -4.80 -27.75
N ILE A 111 -4.98 -5.76 -28.56
CA ILE A 111 -5.73 -6.97 -28.91
C ILE A 111 -5.87 -7.90 -27.69
N THR A 112 -4.78 -8.16 -26.96
CA THR A 112 -4.77 -9.02 -25.77
C THR A 112 -5.76 -8.50 -24.72
N LYS A 113 -5.73 -7.19 -24.44
CA LYS A 113 -6.62 -6.55 -23.48
C LYS A 113 -8.09 -6.70 -23.91
N TYR A 114 -8.40 -6.44 -25.18
CA TYR A 114 -9.75 -6.59 -25.72
C TYR A 114 -10.29 -8.01 -25.53
N PHE A 115 -9.50 -9.04 -25.89
CA PHE A 115 -9.93 -10.43 -25.71
C PHE A 115 -10.16 -10.80 -24.25
N ILE A 116 -9.32 -10.32 -23.33
CA ILE A 116 -9.48 -10.55 -21.89
C ILE A 116 -10.74 -9.89 -21.34
N GLU A 117 -11.09 -8.69 -21.80
CA GLU A 117 -12.26 -7.94 -21.31
C GLU A 117 -13.60 -8.51 -21.79
N ILE A 118 -13.64 -9.16 -22.97
CA ILE A 118 -14.91 -9.56 -23.62
C ILE A 118 -15.28 -11.03 -23.37
N ASP A 119 -14.35 -11.96 -23.58
CA ASP A 119 -14.71 -13.39 -23.71
C ASP A 119 -13.89 -14.28 -22.77
N SER A 120 -13.18 -13.68 -21.81
CA SER A 120 -12.17 -14.32 -20.98
C SER A 120 -11.10 -15.04 -21.83
N GLU A 121 -10.25 -15.86 -21.21
CA GLU A 121 -9.04 -16.44 -21.82
C GLU A 121 -9.28 -17.32 -23.07
N GLN A 122 -10.52 -17.67 -23.39
CA GLN A 122 -10.89 -18.64 -24.43
C GLN A 122 -10.39 -18.28 -25.83
N ASN A 123 -10.51 -17.01 -26.24
CA ASN A 123 -10.03 -16.55 -27.57
C ASN A 123 -8.50 -16.58 -27.69
N LEU A 124 -7.80 -16.59 -26.55
CA LEU A 124 -6.34 -16.74 -26.50
C LEU A 124 -5.91 -18.20 -26.32
N TYR A 125 -6.81 -19.10 -25.91
CA TYR A 125 -6.52 -20.50 -25.61
C TYR A 125 -5.69 -21.25 -26.67
N PRO A 126 -5.93 -21.09 -27.99
CA PRO A 126 -5.14 -21.77 -29.02
C PRO A 126 -3.64 -21.46 -28.96
N TYR A 127 -3.24 -20.28 -28.47
CA TYR A 127 -1.84 -19.86 -28.40
C TYR A 127 -1.09 -20.43 -27.18
N PHE A 128 -1.82 -21.02 -26.21
CA PHE A 128 -1.26 -21.71 -25.05
C PHE A 128 -0.98 -23.19 -25.31
N LEU A 129 -1.53 -23.74 -26.39
CA LEU A 129 -1.28 -25.11 -26.80
C LEU A 129 0.04 -25.21 -27.58
N PRO A 130 0.86 -26.25 -27.37
CA PRO A 130 1.96 -26.57 -28.27
C PRO A 130 1.42 -26.83 -29.67
N GLN A 131 2.05 -26.28 -30.72
CA GLN A 131 1.61 -26.47 -32.11
C GLN A 131 1.79 -27.92 -32.62
N ASP A 132 2.65 -28.72 -31.98
CA ASP A 132 2.88 -30.14 -32.26
C ASP A 132 2.84 -30.96 -30.96
N ASN A 133 2.35 -32.21 -30.99
CA ASN A 133 2.26 -33.19 -29.88
C ASN A 133 3.61 -33.69 -29.31
N SER A 134 4.65 -32.85 -29.33
CA SER A 134 5.94 -33.08 -28.65
C SER A 134 6.04 -32.19 -27.41
N ASP A 135 7.02 -32.42 -26.54
CA ASP A 135 7.30 -31.64 -25.30
C ASP A 135 7.70 -30.16 -25.57
N ARG A 136 7.09 -29.49 -26.54
CA ARG A 136 7.39 -28.12 -26.97
C ARG A 136 6.61 -27.10 -26.15
N VAL A 137 7.27 -25.96 -25.92
CA VAL A 137 6.73 -24.78 -25.25
C VAL A 137 5.73 -24.07 -26.17
N SER A 138 4.63 -23.56 -25.61
CA SER A 138 3.59 -22.86 -26.39
C SER A 138 4.06 -21.48 -26.88
N LEU A 139 3.42 -20.96 -27.95
CA LEU A 139 3.75 -19.64 -28.49
C LEU A 139 3.61 -18.54 -27.43
N MET A 140 2.57 -18.62 -26.59
CA MET A 140 2.35 -17.67 -25.50
C MET A 140 3.46 -17.74 -24.44
N SER A 141 3.99 -18.93 -24.14
CA SER A 141 5.08 -19.06 -23.19
C SER A 141 6.39 -18.48 -23.74
N PHE A 142 6.66 -18.63 -25.04
CA PHE A 142 7.78 -17.95 -25.71
C PHE A 142 7.59 -16.43 -25.75
N PHE A 143 6.36 -15.96 -25.95
CA PHE A 143 6.04 -14.54 -25.92
C PHE A 143 6.35 -13.93 -24.54
N VAL A 144 5.86 -14.55 -23.46
CA VAL A 144 6.13 -14.09 -22.08
C VAL A 144 7.62 -14.17 -21.73
N ASP A 145 8.31 -15.25 -22.08
CA ASP A 145 9.77 -15.37 -21.93
C ASP A 145 10.51 -14.23 -22.66
N THR A 146 10.09 -13.91 -23.89
CA THR A 146 10.68 -12.82 -24.68
C THR A 146 10.44 -11.46 -24.04
N LEU A 147 9.25 -11.20 -23.47
CA LEU A 147 8.96 -9.97 -22.73
C LEU A 147 9.87 -9.81 -21.51
N PHE A 148 10.08 -10.88 -20.75
CA PHE A 148 10.98 -10.87 -19.58
C PHE A 148 12.42 -10.58 -20.03
N ARG A 149 12.91 -11.30 -21.04
CA ARG A 149 14.26 -11.09 -21.60
C ARG A 149 14.45 -9.70 -22.18
N THR A 150 13.43 -9.12 -22.81
CA THR A 150 13.47 -7.74 -23.34
C THR A 150 13.65 -6.75 -22.20
N THR A 151 12.93 -6.93 -21.08
CA THR A 151 13.04 -6.07 -19.89
C THR A 151 14.41 -6.16 -19.23
N ILE A 152 15.00 -7.37 -19.20
CA ILE A 152 16.30 -7.64 -18.54
C ILE A 152 17.49 -7.21 -19.41
N ALA A 153 17.46 -7.51 -20.71
CA ALA A 153 18.64 -7.41 -21.57
C ALA A 153 18.82 -6.02 -22.20
N ILE A 154 17.73 -5.29 -22.43
CA ILE A 154 17.79 -3.96 -23.05
C ILE A 154 17.99 -2.90 -21.96
N PRO A 155 18.95 -1.97 -22.10
CA PRO A 155 19.13 -0.88 -21.15
C PRO A 155 17.98 0.12 -21.25
N VAL A 156 17.56 0.68 -20.11
CA VAL A 156 16.56 1.75 -20.05
C VAL A 156 17.20 3.07 -20.44
N GLU A 157 16.98 3.48 -21.68
CA GLU A 157 17.49 4.70 -22.28
C GLU A 157 16.34 5.50 -22.91
N SER A 158 16.59 6.73 -23.35
CA SER A 158 15.52 7.59 -23.93
C SER A 158 14.81 6.95 -25.14
N TYR A 159 15.52 6.14 -25.93
CA TYR A 159 14.97 5.47 -27.12
C TYR A 159 14.23 4.16 -26.79
N SER A 160 14.59 3.47 -25.71
CA SER A 160 14.01 2.19 -25.29
C SER A 160 12.97 2.33 -24.17
N TYR A 161 12.88 3.47 -23.50
CA TYR A 161 11.97 3.71 -22.37
C TYR A 161 10.51 3.36 -22.68
N ALA A 162 10.01 3.79 -23.84
CA ALA A 162 8.65 3.48 -24.27
C ALA A 162 8.44 1.97 -24.47
N LEU A 163 9.44 1.26 -25.00
CA LEU A 163 9.41 -0.20 -25.15
C LEU A 163 9.32 -0.88 -23.78
N HIS A 164 10.15 -0.49 -22.80
CA HIS A 164 10.07 -1.03 -21.44
C HIS A 164 8.68 -0.83 -20.83
N LEU A 165 8.14 0.39 -20.94
CA LEU A 165 6.81 0.67 -20.40
C LEU A 165 5.72 -0.17 -21.09
N GLU A 166 5.81 -0.37 -22.40
CA GLU A 166 4.86 -1.18 -23.16
C GLU A 166 4.96 -2.67 -22.81
N VAL A 167 6.16 -3.18 -22.55
CA VAL A 167 6.37 -4.54 -22.04
C VAL A 167 5.63 -4.72 -20.72
N LEU A 168 5.82 -3.82 -19.75
CA LEU A 168 5.12 -3.92 -18.46
C LEU A 168 3.60 -3.81 -18.61
N ASN A 169 3.11 -2.88 -19.45
CA ASN A 169 1.70 -2.72 -19.73
C ASN A 169 1.08 -3.96 -20.40
N THR A 170 1.83 -4.65 -21.25
CA THR A 170 1.40 -5.90 -21.89
C THR A 170 1.30 -7.03 -20.89
N LEU A 171 2.29 -7.17 -20.00
CA LEU A 171 2.27 -8.15 -18.91
C LEU A 171 1.10 -7.89 -17.94
N LEU A 172 0.85 -6.63 -17.59
CA LEU A 172 -0.31 -6.24 -16.78
C LEU A 172 -1.64 -6.55 -17.48
N SER A 173 -1.72 -6.31 -18.79
CA SER A 173 -2.91 -6.63 -19.57
C SER A 173 -3.19 -8.13 -19.56
N LEU A 174 -2.18 -8.98 -19.74
CA LEU A 174 -2.29 -10.44 -19.61
C LEU A 174 -2.80 -10.86 -18.22
N LEU A 175 -2.18 -10.34 -17.15
CA LEU A 175 -2.50 -10.70 -15.77
C LEU A 175 -3.87 -10.17 -15.31
N SER A 176 -4.40 -9.13 -15.97
CA SER A 176 -5.72 -8.54 -15.66
C SER A 176 -6.89 -9.50 -15.90
N ILE A 177 -6.65 -10.68 -16.49
CA ILE A 177 -7.62 -11.77 -16.51
C ILE A 177 -8.14 -12.08 -15.10
N GLN A 178 -7.34 -11.93 -14.05
CA GLN A 178 -7.78 -12.12 -12.66
C GLN A 178 -8.86 -11.11 -12.21
N MET A 179 -8.90 -9.91 -12.81
CA MET A 179 -9.94 -8.92 -12.53
C MET A 179 -11.28 -9.27 -13.21
N CYS A 180 -11.22 -9.92 -14.37
CA CYS A 180 -12.36 -10.18 -15.26
C CYS A 180 -12.89 -11.63 -15.18
N ALA A 181 -12.09 -12.57 -14.69
CA ALA A 181 -12.45 -13.98 -14.65
C ALA A 181 -13.53 -14.28 -13.59
N LYS A 182 -14.46 -15.17 -13.95
CA LYS A 182 -15.43 -15.78 -13.01
C LYS A 182 -14.86 -17.00 -12.31
N GLU A 183 -13.86 -17.63 -12.93
CA GLU A 183 -13.22 -18.85 -12.46
C GLU A 183 -11.98 -18.55 -11.61
N ALA A 184 -11.58 -19.50 -10.77
CA ALA A 184 -10.39 -19.37 -9.95
C ALA A 184 -9.13 -19.22 -10.82
N ALA A 185 -8.26 -18.28 -10.47
CA ALA A 185 -7.05 -17.98 -11.25
C ALA A 185 -6.09 -19.18 -11.39
N LEU A 186 -6.22 -20.19 -10.53
CA LEU A 186 -5.49 -21.48 -10.61
C LEU A 186 -5.74 -22.25 -11.92
N ILE A 187 -6.89 -22.05 -12.56
CA ILE A 187 -7.29 -22.75 -13.79
C ILE A 187 -6.79 -21.99 -15.03
N SER A 188 -6.34 -20.74 -14.87
CA SER A 188 -5.90 -19.90 -15.98
C SER A 188 -4.58 -20.39 -16.59
N ALA A 189 -4.56 -20.57 -17.91
CA ALA A 189 -3.33 -20.94 -18.63
C ALA A 189 -2.33 -19.77 -18.66
N ILE A 190 -2.80 -18.51 -18.61
CA ILE A 190 -1.98 -17.31 -18.40
C ILE A 190 -1.21 -17.46 -17.10
N TYR A 191 -1.89 -17.58 -15.96
CA TYR A 191 -1.20 -17.70 -14.66
C TYR A 191 -0.35 -18.96 -14.56
N SER A 192 -0.74 -20.07 -15.21
CA SER A 192 0.09 -21.26 -15.34
C SER A 192 1.45 -20.96 -15.97
N ILE A 193 1.51 -20.13 -17.03
CA ILE A 193 2.78 -19.72 -17.63
C ILE A 193 3.62 -18.96 -16.61
N PHE A 194 3.07 -17.87 -16.06
CA PHE A 194 3.80 -16.97 -15.16
C PHE A 194 4.31 -17.68 -13.91
N MET A 195 3.54 -18.59 -13.33
CA MET A 195 3.85 -19.21 -12.04
C MET A 195 4.61 -20.53 -12.16
N HIS A 196 4.48 -21.26 -13.27
CA HIS A 196 4.97 -22.66 -13.34
C HIS A 196 5.77 -23.02 -14.59
N ARG A 197 5.72 -22.25 -15.69
CA ARG A 197 6.36 -22.66 -16.96
C ARG A 197 7.60 -21.87 -17.35
N LEU A 198 7.93 -20.82 -16.62
CA LEU A 198 9.14 -20.02 -16.88
C LEU A 198 10.33 -20.56 -16.09
N ASP A 199 11.53 -20.35 -16.64
CA ASP A 199 12.79 -20.71 -15.99
C ASP A 199 12.96 -19.94 -14.67
N PRO A 200 13.24 -20.61 -13.53
CA PRO A 200 13.43 -19.94 -12.25
C PRO A 200 14.47 -18.82 -12.30
N LEU A 201 15.59 -19.01 -13.01
CA LEU A 201 16.65 -17.98 -13.15
C LEU A 201 16.13 -16.72 -13.81
N LEU A 202 15.34 -16.88 -14.87
CA LEU A 202 14.67 -15.76 -15.54
C LEU A 202 13.68 -15.04 -14.61
N ILE A 203 12.92 -15.79 -13.80
CA ILE A 203 11.97 -15.21 -12.83
C ILE A 203 12.71 -14.34 -11.82
N SER A 204 13.79 -14.86 -11.21
CA SER A 204 14.57 -14.12 -10.21
C SER A 204 15.19 -12.84 -10.79
N GLU A 205 15.77 -12.95 -11.99
CA GLU A 205 16.37 -11.82 -12.69
C GLU A 205 15.32 -10.76 -13.08
N PHE A 206 14.13 -11.21 -13.50
CA PHE A 206 13.02 -10.31 -13.78
C PHE A 206 12.52 -9.61 -12.52
N THR A 207 12.35 -10.34 -11.41
CA THR A 207 12.00 -9.76 -10.10
C THR A 207 13.03 -8.73 -9.65
N ARG A 208 14.34 -9.02 -9.80
CA ARG A 208 15.42 -8.05 -9.56
C ARG A 208 15.22 -6.80 -10.42
N THR A 209 15.01 -6.97 -11.71
CA THR A 209 14.90 -5.87 -12.68
C THR A 209 13.71 -4.95 -12.36
N LEU A 210 12.54 -5.51 -12.01
CA LEU A 210 11.39 -4.72 -11.57
C LEU A 210 11.68 -3.90 -10.30
N LEU A 211 12.32 -4.53 -9.32
CA LEU A 211 12.73 -3.84 -8.09
C LEU A 211 13.78 -2.75 -8.39
N GLU A 212 14.71 -3.00 -9.30
CA GLU A 212 15.70 -2.00 -9.73
C GLU A 212 15.07 -0.82 -10.45
N HIS A 213 14.04 -1.02 -11.29
CA HIS A 213 13.31 0.08 -11.91
C HIS A 213 12.63 0.95 -10.86
N PHE A 214 12.03 0.33 -9.83
CA PHE A 214 11.49 1.06 -8.68
C PHE A 214 12.58 1.83 -7.94
N ILE A 215 13.77 1.26 -7.75
CA ILE A 215 14.88 1.93 -7.06
C ILE A 215 15.51 3.05 -7.90
N LYS A 216 15.57 2.90 -9.22
CA LYS A 216 16.23 3.88 -10.10
C LYS A 216 15.39 5.14 -10.30
N GLN A 217 14.06 5.06 -10.15
CA GLN A 217 13.12 6.18 -10.37
C GLN A 217 13.45 6.93 -11.67
N THR A 218 13.65 6.22 -12.78
CA THR A 218 14.02 6.85 -14.06
C THR A 218 12.86 7.72 -14.54
N GLU A 219 13.13 9.01 -14.73
CA GLU A 219 12.16 9.96 -15.24
C GLU A 219 11.78 9.65 -16.69
N CYS A 220 10.52 9.91 -17.03
CA CYS A 220 10.03 9.81 -18.41
C CYS A 220 10.80 10.80 -19.31
N PRO A 221 11.41 10.34 -20.42
CA PRO A 221 12.12 11.21 -21.35
C PRO A 221 11.24 12.37 -21.85
N SER A 222 11.82 13.57 -21.94
CA SER A 222 11.09 14.78 -22.37
C SER A 222 10.50 14.69 -23.78
N THR A 223 11.06 13.85 -24.65
CA THR A 223 10.52 13.56 -25.98
C THR A 223 9.19 12.80 -25.95
N LEU A 224 8.90 12.11 -24.84
CA LEU A 224 7.67 11.36 -24.58
C LEU A 224 6.73 12.13 -23.65
N ALA A 225 7.29 12.92 -22.72
CA ALA A 225 6.55 13.80 -21.84
C ALA A 225 6.00 15.01 -22.63
N VAL A 226 4.72 14.95 -22.99
CA VAL A 226 4.03 16.03 -23.69
C VAL A 226 4.02 17.31 -22.86
N VAL A 227 4.83 18.30 -23.23
CA VAL A 227 4.62 19.72 -22.87
C VAL A 227 5.09 20.60 -24.03
N PRO A 228 4.29 21.60 -24.44
CA PRO A 228 4.74 22.96 -24.12
C PRO A 228 3.67 23.75 -23.36
N LEU A 229 3.99 24.06 -22.10
CA LEU A 229 3.75 25.36 -21.50
C LEU A 229 4.59 26.32 -22.32
N ASP A 230 4.02 26.88 -23.38
CA ASP A 230 4.27 28.26 -23.77
C ASP A 230 3.28 28.67 -24.85
N GLY A 231 2.51 29.71 -24.54
CA GLY A 231 1.62 30.33 -25.49
C GLY A 231 2.42 31.06 -26.56
N SER A 232 2.46 30.52 -27.77
CA SER A 232 2.52 31.34 -28.98
C SER A 232 2.00 30.56 -30.20
N ASN A 233 0.82 31.00 -30.64
CA ASN A 233 0.24 30.95 -32.00
C ASN A 233 0.48 29.71 -32.87
N GLY A 234 -0.52 28.83 -32.89
CA GLY A 234 -0.75 27.85 -33.94
C GLY A 234 -2.03 27.06 -33.65
N ASP A 235 -3.11 27.39 -34.35
CA ASP A 235 -4.44 26.76 -34.21
C ASP A 235 -4.37 25.24 -34.47
N SER A 236 -4.30 24.44 -33.41
CA SER A 236 -4.65 22.99 -33.36
C SER A 236 -4.65 22.46 -31.91
N GLY A 237 -5.24 23.21 -30.97
CA GLY A 237 -5.04 22.98 -29.52
C GLY A 237 -6.31 22.84 -28.67
N THR A 238 -7.46 22.43 -29.24
CA THR A 238 -8.77 22.56 -28.55
C THR A 238 -9.28 21.27 -27.90
N LEU A 239 -8.70 20.09 -28.17
CA LEU A 239 -9.13 18.83 -27.53
C LEU A 239 -8.39 18.47 -26.23
N TYR A 240 -7.18 18.99 -26.00
CA TYR A 240 -6.39 18.66 -24.80
C TYR A 240 -6.82 19.41 -23.53
N LYS A 241 -7.60 20.49 -23.65
CA LYS A 241 -8.12 21.25 -22.49
C LYS A 241 -9.35 20.61 -21.85
N ILE A 242 -10.08 19.74 -22.56
CA ILE A 242 -11.32 19.12 -22.06
C ILE A 242 -11.01 17.92 -21.16
N GLY A 243 -9.92 17.19 -21.42
CA GLY A 243 -9.48 16.08 -20.56
C GLY A 243 -9.07 16.52 -19.14
N GLN A 244 -8.63 17.76 -18.97
CA GLN A 244 -8.24 18.31 -17.67
C GLN A 244 -9.45 18.73 -16.80
N SER A 245 -10.57 19.17 -17.39
CA SER A 245 -11.75 19.57 -16.59
C SER A 245 -12.68 18.39 -16.25
N VAL A 246 -12.69 17.33 -17.07
CA VAL A 246 -13.54 16.14 -16.82
C VAL A 246 -12.92 15.21 -15.77
N ALA A 247 -11.59 15.19 -15.63
CA ALA A 247 -10.91 14.45 -14.57
C ALA A 247 -11.33 14.92 -13.16
N TYR A 248 -11.50 16.24 -12.95
CA TYR A 248 -12.04 16.76 -11.69
C TYR A 248 -13.51 16.35 -11.43
N GLY A 249 -14.31 16.20 -12.48
CA GLY A 249 -15.72 15.81 -12.36
C GLY A 249 -15.95 14.33 -12.04
N LEU A 250 -15.11 13.42 -12.56
CA LEU A 250 -15.29 11.97 -12.37
C LEU A 250 -14.71 11.46 -11.04
N TRP A 251 -13.69 12.11 -10.48
CA TRP A 251 -13.22 11.84 -9.11
C TRP A 251 -14.29 12.19 -8.04
N SER A 252 -15.15 13.18 -8.31
CA SER A 252 -16.31 13.48 -7.48
C SER A 252 -17.43 12.43 -7.61
N VAL A 253 -17.58 11.78 -8.76
CA VAL A 253 -18.73 10.89 -9.04
C VAL A 253 -18.48 9.45 -8.61
N VAL A 254 -17.23 8.96 -8.60
CA VAL A 254 -16.92 7.59 -8.13
C VAL A 254 -16.76 7.52 -6.59
N THR A 255 -16.75 8.67 -5.91
CA THR A 255 -16.77 8.76 -4.44
C THR A 255 -18.17 9.04 -3.86
N LEU A 256 -19.22 9.05 -4.70
CA LEU A 256 -20.62 9.29 -4.29
C LEU A 256 -21.32 8.03 -3.75
N GLY A 257 -20.70 7.43 -2.72
CA GLY A 257 -21.27 6.34 -1.92
C GLY A 257 -21.10 6.51 -0.40
N MET A 258 -20.37 7.52 0.08
CA MET A 258 -20.16 7.75 1.52
C MET A 258 -20.38 9.22 1.89
N GLY A 259 -21.37 9.48 2.76
CA GLY A 259 -21.32 10.49 3.82
C GLY A 259 -21.29 11.99 3.43
N SER A 260 -22.45 12.62 3.58
CA SER A 260 -22.80 14.05 3.55
C SER A 260 -21.78 15.14 3.99
N SER A 261 -21.63 16.14 3.10
CA SER A 261 -21.60 17.61 3.32
C SER A 261 -20.76 18.25 4.44
N SER A 262 -19.75 19.02 4.04
CA SER A 262 -19.73 20.48 4.30
C SER A 262 -18.64 21.17 3.48
N THR A 263 -19.06 22.19 2.74
CA THR A 263 -18.22 23.11 1.97
C THR A 263 -17.59 24.13 2.94
N SER A 264 -16.26 24.17 3.04
CA SER A 264 -15.56 25.31 3.62
C SER A 264 -14.31 25.64 2.82
N ASN A 265 -14.31 26.84 2.25
CA ASN A 265 -13.18 27.46 1.58
C ASN A 265 -12.06 27.72 2.61
N THR A 266 -10.95 27.01 2.49
CA THR A 266 -9.65 27.45 3.03
C THR A 266 -8.58 27.18 1.99
N THR A 267 -8.09 28.27 1.40
CA THR A 267 -6.88 28.35 0.60
C THR A 267 -5.68 27.98 1.49
N ASP A 268 -5.13 26.77 1.35
CA ASP A 268 -3.72 26.41 1.65
C ASP A 268 -3.38 24.91 1.46
N GLU A 269 -4.32 24.04 1.06
CA GLU A 269 -4.09 22.59 0.86
C GLU A 269 -3.44 22.18 -0.48
N THR A 270 -2.89 23.12 -1.25
CA THR A 270 -2.44 22.84 -2.63
C THR A 270 -1.03 22.24 -2.76
N VAL A 271 -0.25 22.15 -1.68
CA VAL A 271 1.16 21.72 -1.79
C VAL A 271 1.30 20.19 -1.84
N THR A 272 0.47 19.41 -1.16
CA THR A 272 0.70 17.96 -1.01
C THR A 272 0.06 17.08 -2.07
N ALA A 273 -1.09 17.50 -2.61
CA ALA A 273 -1.75 16.77 -3.69
C ALA A 273 -1.07 17.01 -5.05
N ASN A 274 -0.43 18.17 -5.21
CA ASN A 274 0.33 18.50 -6.41
C ASN A 274 1.65 17.72 -6.47
N ASP A 275 2.35 17.53 -5.35
CA ASP A 275 3.62 16.79 -5.32
C ASP A 275 3.42 15.28 -5.59
N SER A 276 2.44 14.63 -4.95
CA SER A 276 2.20 13.19 -5.17
C SER A 276 1.68 12.89 -6.58
N ALA A 277 0.85 13.77 -7.14
CA ALA A 277 0.41 13.67 -8.53
C ALA A 277 1.55 13.97 -9.53
N TYR A 278 2.50 14.84 -9.17
CA TYR A 278 3.67 15.16 -9.99
C TYR A 278 4.70 14.01 -9.99
N GLU A 279 4.99 13.42 -8.82
CA GLU A 279 5.89 12.27 -8.68
C GLU A 279 5.35 11.03 -9.41
N LEU A 280 4.04 10.75 -9.30
CA LEU A 280 3.40 9.65 -10.03
C LEU A 280 3.45 9.85 -11.56
N ARG A 281 3.46 11.12 -11.99
CA ARG A 281 3.40 11.52 -13.39
C ARG A 281 4.75 11.50 -14.10
N ASN A 282 5.87 11.57 -13.38
CA ASN A 282 7.19 11.57 -14.01
C ASN A 282 7.88 10.18 -13.99
N HIS A 283 7.54 9.31 -13.04
CA HIS A 283 8.21 8.01 -12.84
C HIS A 283 7.36 6.81 -13.30
N HIS A 284 6.81 6.86 -14.51
CA HIS A 284 5.87 5.84 -14.99
C HIS A 284 6.44 4.42 -14.99
N LEU A 285 7.71 4.24 -15.38
CA LEU A 285 8.33 2.91 -15.42
C LEU A 285 8.46 2.31 -14.00
N ALA A 286 8.88 3.12 -13.02
CA ALA A 286 8.98 2.70 -11.62
C ALA A 286 7.60 2.30 -11.08
N ASN A 287 6.56 3.10 -11.36
CA ASN A 287 5.19 2.83 -10.94
C ASN A 287 4.63 1.53 -11.54
N GLN A 288 4.81 1.30 -12.86
CA GLN A 288 4.36 0.04 -13.46
C GLN A 288 5.17 -1.15 -12.96
N SER A 289 6.46 -0.96 -12.67
CA SER A 289 7.31 -2.04 -12.16
C SER A 289 6.88 -2.50 -10.77
N ILE A 290 6.60 -1.58 -9.84
CA ILE A 290 6.10 -1.95 -8.52
C ILE A 290 4.70 -2.57 -8.59
N HIS A 291 3.81 -2.10 -9.45
CA HIS A 291 2.50 -2.72 -9.66
C HIS A 291 2.61 -4.17 -10.14
N LEU A 292 3.41 -4.40 -11.18
CA LEU A 292 3.62 -5.75 -11.70
C LEU A 292 4.29 -6.65 -10.67
N LEU A 293 5.30 -6.14 -9.96
CA LEU A 293 5.97 -6.86 -8.88
C LEU A 293 4.98 -7.29 -7.79
N LEU A 294 4.11 -6.37 -7.34
CA LEU A 294 3.11 -6.64 -6.31
C LEU A 294 2.05 -7.65 -6.77
N ILE A 295 1.59 -7.58 -8.04
CA ILE A 295 0.67 -8.59 -8.60
C ILE A 295 1.34 -9.96 -8.58
N LEU A 296 2.56 -10.05 -9.13
CA LEU A 296 3.28 -11.31 -9.24
C LEU A 296 3.62 -11.90 -7.87
N SER A 297 4.00 -11.08 -6.88
CA SER A 297 4.39 -11.55 -5.54
C SER A 297 3.23 -11.87 -4.60
N ASN A 298 2.04 -11.34 -4.86
CA ASN A 298 0.85 -11.57 -4.03
C ASN A 298 -0.17 -12.49 -4.70
N HIS A 299 0.06 -12.92 -5.93
CA HIS A 299 -0.73 -13.98 -6.54
C HIS A 299 -0.59 -15.27 -5.73
N PHE A 300 -1.72 -15.89 -5.42
CA PHE A 300 -1.76 -17.16 -4.72
C PHE A 300 -1.98 -18.32 -5.69
N THR A 301 -1.00 -19.22 -5.73
CA THR A 301 -1.14 -20.56 -6.33
C THR A 301 -1.41 -21.58 -5.23
N ASN A 302 -1.95 -22.75 -5.59
CA ASN A 302 -2.25 -23.86 -4.67
C ASN A 302 -1.09 -24.15 -3.70
N ASP A 303 -1.37 -24.51 -2.45
CA ASP A 303 -0.40 -24.78 -1.36
C ASP A 303 0.78 -25.68 -1.75
N ALA A 304 0.56 -26.55 -2.76
CA ALA A 304 1.59 -27.44 -3.30
C ALA A 304 2.75 -26.70 -4.01
N HIS A 305 2.55 -25.49 -4.54
CA HIS A 305 3.56 -24.74 -5.27
C HIS A 305 3.70 -23.33 -4.70
N ARG A 306 4.88 -23.03 -4.15
CA ARG A 306 5.21 -21.70 -3.64
C ARG A 306 5.36 -20.71 -4.79
N ASN A 307 4.86 -19.50 -4.60
CA ASN A 307 5.01 -18.41 -5.57
C ASN A 307 6.50 -18.03 -5.74
N PRO A 308 7.09 -18.21 -6.94
CA PRO A 308 8.53 -18.00 -7.15
C PRO A 308 8.93 -16.52 -7.06
N TYR A 309 8.07 -15.59 -7.49
CA TYR A 309 8.33 -14.15 -7.39
C TYR A 309 8.32 -13.69 -5.94
N ARG A 310 7.39 -14.20 -5.13
CA ARG A 310 7.32 -13.94 -3.69
C ARG A 310 8.57 -14.47 -2.99
N LEU A 311 9.00 -15.68 -3.31
CA LEU A 311 10.24 -16.23 -2.75
C LEU A 311 11.45 -15.37 -3.09
N ALA A 312 11.63 -15.00 -4.37
CA ALA A 312 12.74 -14.16 -4.81
C ALA A 312 12.72 -12.77 -4.13
N LEU A 313 11.56 -12.12 -4.06
CA LEU A 313 11.40 -10.79 -3.43
C LEU A 313 11.64 -10.80 -1.92
N LEU A 314 11.30 -11.88 -1.22
CA LEU A 314 11.40 -11.91 0.25
C LEU A 314 12.77 -12.41 0.76
N HIS A 315 13.62 -12.94 -0.12
CA HIS A 315 14.92 -13.54 0.24
C HIS A 315 16.12 -12.92 -0.48
N PHE A 316 15.97 -11.80 -1.21
CA PHE A 316 17.13 -11.11 -1.78
C PHE A 316 18.05 -10.53 -0.69
N THR A 317 19.33 -10.44 -1.02
CA THR A 317 20.39 -10.00 -0.11
C THR A 317 20.96 -8.64 -0.51
N ASP A 318 21.72 -8.01 0.39
CA ASP A 318 22.42 -6.78 0.05
C ASP A 318 23.61 -7.07 -0.87
N THR A 319 23.89 -6.15 -1.80
CA THR A 319 25.06 -6.22 -2.70
C THR A 319 26.40 -6.35 -1.98
N GLN A 320 26.50 -5.89 -0.73
CA GLN A 320 27.71 -5.96 0.09
C GLN A 320 27.75 -7.19 1.04
N GLY A 321 26.67 -7.95 1.13
CA GLY A 321 26.58 -9.12 2.00
C GLY A 321 27.09 -10.38 1.29
N ASN A 322 27.99 -11.13 1.94
CA ASN A 322 28.23 -12.50 1.50
C ASN A 322 26.94 -13.32 1.74
N PRO A 323 26.52 -14.18 0.80
CA PRO A 323 25.36 -15.06 0.94
C PRO A 323 25.67 -16.21 1.90
N THR A 324 25.93 -15.92 3.18
CA THR A 324 26.39 -16.92 4.16
C THR A 324 25.27 -17.60 4.94
N ASN A 325 24.01 -17.16 4.78
CA ASN A 325 22.85 -17.68 5.50
C ASN A 325 21.70 -18.02 4.54
N LEU A 326 22.00 -18.60 3.37
CA LEU A 326 20.95 -19.19 2.54
C LEU A 326 20.50 -20.51 3.20
N PRO A 327 19.19 -20.77 3.36
CA PRO A 327 18.73 -22.05 3.87
C PRO A 327 19.24 -23.16 2.95
N ASP A 328 19.92 -24.16 3.51
CA ASP A 328 20.50 -25.32 2.80
C ASP A 328 19.47 -26.13 1.97
N SER A 329 18.17 -25.79 2.04
CA SER A 329 17.05 -26.56 1.49
C SER A 329 16.23 -25.89 0.38
N GLU A 330 16.49 -24.63 -0.01
CA GLU A 330 15.76 -24.00 -1.12
C GLU A 330 16.70 -23.63 -2.27
N PRO A 331 16.56 -24.25 -3.46
CA PRO A 331 17.38 -23.90 -4.59
C PRO A 331 16.94 -22.54 -5.14
N LEU A 332 17.97 -21.76 -5.48
CA LEU A 332 18.02 -20.67 -6.45
C LEU A 332 16.75 -20.40 -7.30
N PRO A 333 16.52 -19.12 -7.64
CA PRO A 333 17.57 -18.10 -7.68
C PRO A 333 17.37 -16.92 -6.74
N TRP A 334 18.39 -16.70 -5.92
CA TRP A 334 18.55 -15.50 -5.13
C TRP A 334 19.22 -14.42 -5.98
N PHE A 335 18.87 -13.17 -5.70
CA PHE A 335 19.52 -12.00 -6.29
C PHE A 335 19.94 -11.03 -5.19
N SER A 336 20.75 -10.03 -5.55
CA SER A 336 21.21 -8.99 -4.64
C SER A 336 20.80 -7.59 -5.11
N VAL A 337 20.43 -6.72 -4.17
CA VAL A 337 20.05 -5.32 -4.41
C VAL A 337 20.72 -4.43 -3.38
N ASP A 338 21.09 -3.21 -3.78
CA ASP A 338 21.65 -2.21 -2.86
C ASP A 338 20.59 -1.76 -1.84
N TYR A 339 20.73 -2.21 -0.59
CA TYR A 339 19.80 -1.90 0.49
C TYR A 339 19.73 -0.40 0.77
N ARG A 340 20.83 0.34 0.55
CA ARG A 340 20.86 1.77 0.77
C ARG A 340 19.96 2.50 -0.20
N ARG A 341 20.09 2.22 -1.50
CA ARG A 341 19.26 2.86 -2.53
C ARG A 341 17.79 2.49 -2.37
N LEU A 342 17.49 1.22 -2.06
CA LEU A 342 16.13 0.80 -1.76
C LEU A 342 15.53 1.56 -0.57
N TYR A 343 16.30 1.72 0.50
CA TYR A 343 15.89 2.49 1.66
C TYR A 343 15.64 3.97 1.35
N GLU A 344 16.54 4.61 0.61
CA GLU A 344 16.43 6.02 0.20
C GLU A 344 15.13 6.26 -0.59
N VAL A 345 14.82 5.42 -1.58
CA VAL A 345 13.58 5.54 -2.35
C VAL A 345 12.34 5.26 -1.49
N LEU A 346 12.37 4.25 -0.62
CA LEU A 346 11.24 3.98 0.27
C LEU A 346 10.96 5.15 1.22
N CYS A 347 11.99 5.85 1.72
CA CYS A 347 11.80 7.07 2.51
C CYS A 347 11.00 8.14 1.74
N GLU A 348 11.25 8.28 0.44
CA GLU A 348 10.59 9.26 -0.42
C GLU A 348 9.16 8.82 -0.76
N THR A 349 8.96 7.55 -1.10
CA THR A 349 7.70 7.07 -1.71
C THR A 349 6.73 6.37 -0.74
N VAL A 350 7.10 6.07 0.52
CA VAL A 350 6.23 5.34 1.49
C VAL A 350 4.89 6.03 1.75
N HIS A 351 4.73 7.30 1.40
CA HIS A 351 3.44 7.98 1.49
C HIS A 351 2.40 7.47 0.46
N THR A 352 2.81 6.64 -0.51
CA THR A 352 1.97 5.96 -1.51
C THR A 352 1.57 4.56 -1.06
N ASP A 353 0.38 4.09 -1.45
CA ASP A 353 -0.14 2.76 -1.10
C ASP A 353 0.81 1.62 -1.52
N GLN A 354 1.26 1.63 -2.78
CA GLN A 354 2.10 0.57 -3.36
C GLN A 354 3.46 0.45 -2.63
N SER A 355 4.08 1.58 -2.30
CA SER A 355 5.38 1.58 -1.59
C SER A 355 5.21 1.17 -0.13
N THR A 356 4.08 1.53 0.50
CA THR A 356 3.74 1.06 1.85
C THR A 356 3.57 -0.45 1.88
N LEU A 357 2.87 -1.02 0.89
CA LEU A 357 2.68 -2.47 0.79
C LEU A 357 4.01 -3.20 0.57
N LEU A 358 4.89 -2.68 -0.31
CA LEU A 358 6.23 -3.23 -0.50
C LEU A 358 7.04 -3.18 0.80
N LEU A 359 7.04 -2.05 1.51
CA LEU A 359 7.74 -1.91 2.78
C LEU A 359 7.21 -2.91 3.82
N TYR A 360 5.88 -3.07 3.93
CA TYR A 360 5.27 -4.08 4.78
C TYR A 360 5.80 -5.49 4.48
N MET A 361 5.74 -5.92 3.21
CA MET A 361 6.18 -7.25 2.80
C MET A 361 7.64 -7.52 3.17
N LEU A 362 8.52 -6.53 2.93
CA LEU A 362 9.95 -6.63 3.23
C LEU A 362 10.22 -6.64 4.73
N LEU A 363 9.61 -5.75 5.52
CA LEU A 363 9.81 -5.71 6.97
C LEU A 363 9.27 -6.97 7.66
N HIS A 364 8.17 -7.53 7.16
CA HIS A 364 7.57 -8.73 7.74
C HIS A 364 8.41 -9.99 7.46
N ARG A 365 8.90 -10.15 6.23
CA ARG A 365 9.45 -11.44 5.77
C ARG A 365 10.94 -11.43 5.44
N ASN A 366 11.52 -10.30 5.00
CA ASN A 366 12.96 -10.19 4.74
C ASN A 366 13.70 -9.71 6.00
N GLN A 367 14.20 -10.66 6.80
CA GLN A 367 14.84 -10.36 8.09
C GLN A 367 16.12 -9.53 7.94
N HIS A 368 16.87 -9.72 6.85
CA HIS A 368 18.08 -8.95 6.58
C HIS A 368 17.76 -7.49 6.30
N PHE A 369 16.76 -7.22 5.47
CA PHE A 369 16.30 -5.86 5.19
C PHE A 369 15.66 -5.22 6.43
N LYS A 370 14.86 -5.96 7.21
CA LYS A 370 14.32 -5.48 8.51
C LYS A 370 15.44 -5.01 9.44
N ALA A 371 16.48 -5.84 9.63
CA ALA A 371 17.64 -5.50 10.47
C ALA A 371 18.41 -4.28 9.91
N TYR A 372 18.56 -4.18 8.60
CA TYR A 372 19.16 -3.02 7.95
C TYR A 372 18.39 -1.74 8.26
N VAL A 373 17.05 -1.74 8.08
CA VAL A 373 16.16 -0.60 8.36
C VAL A 373 16.28 -0.16 9.82
N ILE A 374 16.13 -1.08 10.77
CA ILE A 374 16.18 -0.78 12.22
C ILE A 374 17.53 -0.20 12.65
N SER A 375 18.62 -0.58 11.98
CA SER A 375 19.96 -0.06 12.27
C SER A 375 20.22 1.38 11.78
N ARG A 376 19.31 1.98 11.00
CA ARG A 376 19.52 3.31 10.40
C ARG A 376 19.34 4.43 11.41
N THR A 377 20.23 5.41 11.37
CA THR A 377 20.15 6.63 12.21
C THR A 377 19.09 7.62 11.72
N ASN A 378 18.72 7.56 10.44
CA ASN A 378 17.72 8.40 9.79
C ASN A 378 16.35 7.70 9.66
N ILE A 379 16.01 6.82 10.61
CA ILE A 379 14.73 6.09 10.65
C ILE A 379 13.50 7.02 10.64
N ASP A 380 13.67 8.27 11.06
CA ASP A 380 12.66 9.33 10.98
C ASP A 380 12.17 9.59 9.56
N GLN A 381 13.01 9.37 8.54
CA GLN A 381 12.62 9.52 7.14
C GLN A 381 11.58 8.50 6.68
N ILE A 382 11.48 7.34 7.32
CA ILE A 382 10.41 6.36 7.07
C ILE A 382 9.24 6.59 8.04
N VAL A 383 9.54 6.71 9.33
CA VAL A 383 8.50 6.76 10.37
C VAL A 383 7.66 8.03 10.25
N LEU A 384 8.25 9.18 9.93
CA LEU A 384 7.51 10.44 9.87
C LEU A 384 6.46 10.47 8.74
N PRO A 385 6.78 10.05 7.50
CA PRO A 385 5.75 9.86 6.47
C PRO A 385 4.66 8.85 6.86
N VAL A 386 5.02 7.69 7.46
CA VAL A 386 4.04 6.69 7.92
C VAL A 386 3.09 7.28 8.97
N LEU A 387 3.63 8.06 9.92
CA LEU A 387 2.81 8.78 10.90
C LEU A 387 1.88 9.80 10.26
N ARG A 388 2.34 10.47 9.20
CA ARG A 388 1.53 11.42 8.45
C ARG A 388 0.36 10.72 7.75
N VAL A 389 0.58 9.54 7.16
CA VAL A 389 -0.49 8.71 6.57
C VAL A 389 -1.56 8.41 7.62
N ILE A 390 -1.16 7.90 8.78
CA ILE A 390 -2.06 7.57 9.90
C ILE A 390 -2.77 8.82 10.44
N TYR A 391 -2.09 9.95 10.51
CA TYR A 391 -2.68 11.21 10.97
C TYR A 391 -3.80 11.71 10.03
N THR A 392 -3.61 11.57 8.72
CA THR A 392 -4.60 11.90 7.68
C THR A 392 -5.65 10.81 7.45
N ALA A 393 -5.85 9.90 8.42
CA ALA A 393 -6.72 8.74 8.30
C ALA A 393 -8.18 9.05 7.90
N THR A 394 -8.67 10.25 8.17
CA THR A 394 -10.04 10.67 7.79
C THR A 394 -10.21 10.89 6.29
N GLU A 395 -9.12 11.09 5.56
CA GLU A 395 -9.11 11.46 4.14
C GLU A 395 -8.58 10.33 3.24
N ARG A 396 -8.08 9.24 3.83
CA ARG A 396 -7.39 8.14 3.13
C ARG A 396 -8.19 6.83 3.18
N ASN A 397 -7.80 5.90 2.31
CA ASN A 397 -8.31 4.54 2.30
C ASN A 397 -7.97 3.81 3.62
N SER A 398 -8.95 3.11 4.22
CA SER A 398 -8.78 2.31 5.44
C SER A 398 -7.62 1.32 5.33
N HIS A 399 -7.45 0.70 4.16
CA HIS A 399 -6.38 -0.26 3.90
C HIS A 399 -4.98 0.35 4.03
N HIS A 400 -4.76 1.57 3.55
CA HIS A 400 -3.46 2.24 3.64
C HIS A 400 -3.08 2.54 5.10
N ILE A 401 -4.08 2.90 5.90
CA ILE A 401 -3.93 3.16 7.33
C ILE A 401 -3.58 1.87 8.07
N TYR A 402 -4.25 0.75 7.76
CA TYR A 402 -3.91 -0.55 8.37
C TYR A 402 -2.48 -0.96 8.08
N MET A 403 -2.03 -0.90 6.82
CA MET A 403 -0.66 -1.26 6.46
C MET A 403 0.36 -0.37 7.16
N SER A 404 0.08 0.93 7.27
CA SER A 404 0.93 1.88 8.01
C SER A 404 1.00 1.54 9.50
N LEU A 405 -0.12 1.15 10.13
CA LEU A 405 -0.16 0.71 11.54
C LEU A 405 0.58 -0.61 11.75
N ILE A 406 0.45 -1.56 10.82
CA ILE A 406 1.17 -2.83 10.86
C ILE A 406 2.68 -2.59 10.76
N ILE A 407 3.14 -1.67 9.90
CA ILE A 407 4.55 -1.27 9.83
C ILE A 407 5.03 -0.73 11.19
N LEU A 408 4.26 0.15 11.84
CA LEU A 408 4.62 0.63 13.18
C LEU A 408 4.64 -0.50 14.21
N LEU A 409 3.71 -1.46 14.13
CA LEU A 409 3.68 -2.63 15.00
C LEU A 409 4.96 -3.48 14.80
N ILE A 410 5.30 -3.83 13.57
CA ILE A 410 6.50 -4.61 13.24
C ILE A 410 7.79 -3.91 13.69
N LEU A 411 7.88 -2.59 13.54
CA LEU A 411 9.02 -1.81 14.02
C LEU A 411 9.08 -1.77 15.54
N SER A 412 7.94 -1.62 16.22
CA SER A 412 7.87 -1.56 17.68
C SER A 412 8.19 -2.89 18.37
N GLU A 413 8.19 -4.02 17.66
CA GLU A 413 8.68 -5.30 18.21
C GLU A 413 10.15 -5.22 18.68
N ASP A 414 10.94 -4.29 18.16
CA ASP A 414 12.36 -4.15 18.45
C ASP A 414 12.65 -3.10 19.54
N ASP A 415 13.36 -3.51 20.59
CA ASP A 415 13.67 -2.65 21.74
C ASP A 415 14.65 -1.53 21.41
N TYR A 416 15.56 -1.76 20.46
CA TYR A 416 16.53 -0.75 20.05
C TYR A 416 15.83 0.38 19.29
N PHE A 417 14.91 0.04 18.38
CA PHE A 417 14.00 1.00 17.76
C PHE A 417 13.23 1.80 18.81
N ASN A 418 12.54 1.12 19.73
CA ASN A 418 11.70 1.77 20.74
C ASN A 418 12.48 2.77 21.60
N LYS A 419 13.76 2.49 21.88
CA LYS A 419 14.63 3.41 22.62
C LYS A 419 15.10 4.58 21.77
N THR A 420 15.64 4.31 20.58
CA THR A 420 16.33 5.32 19.76
C THR A 420 15.42 6.40 19.20
N ILE A 421 14.16 6.08 18.90
CA ILE A 421 13.20 7.08 18.39
C ILE A 421 12.89 8.21 19.40
N HIS A 422 13.12 8.00 20.70
CA HIS A 422 12.94 9.05 21.70
C HIS A 422 14.09 10.07 21.72
N ASP A 423 15.25 9.73 21.15
CA ASP A 423 16.41 10.62 21.05
C ASP A 423 16.35 11.53 19.81
N ILE A 424 15.56 11.16 18.80
CA ILE A 424 15.42 11.94 17.56
C ILE A 424 14.49 13.14 17.77
N LYS A 425 15.05 14.34 17.88
CA LYS A 425 14.30 15.59 18.05
C LYS A 425 13.83 16.17 16.72
N LEU A 426 12.53 16.36 16.57
CA LEU A 426 11.92 16.90 15.37
C LEU A 426 11.95 18.43 15.38
N LYS A 427 12.29 19.03 14.24
CA LYS A 427 12.29 20.48 14.03
C LYS A 427 11.12 20.85 13.11
N LYS A 428 10.26 21.78 13.56
CA LYS A 428 9.15 22.37 12.79
C LYS A 428 8.20 21.35 12.15
N LEU A 429 7.28 20.83 12.95
CA LEU A 429 6.20 19.96 12.48
C LEU A 429 5.07 20.82 11.86
N THR A 430 4.91 20.78 10.53
CA THR A 430 3.95 21.64 9.81
C THR A 430 2.56 21.02 9.64
N TRP A 431 2.47 19.69 9.62
CA TRP A 431 1.21 18.99 9.32
C TRP A 431 0.38 18.60 10.54
N TYR A 432 0.96 18.65 11.75
CA TYR A 432 0.23 18.35 12.99
C TYR A 432 -0.47 19.61 13.49
N THR A 433 -1.80 19.63 13.49
CA THR A 433 -2.57 20.87 13.60
C THR A 433 -3.19 21.12 14.96
N GLU A 434 -3.32 20.11 15.83
CA GLU A 434 -4.01 20.29 17.12
C GLU A 434 -3.21 21.13 18.11
N ARG A 435 -1.88 21.13 18.01
CA ARG A 435 -1.00 21.92 18.87
C ARG A 435 0.36 22.12 18.21
N SER A 436 0.96 23.28 18.42
CA SER A 436 2.39 23.47 18.14
C SER A 436 3.24 22.64 19.11
N LEU A 437 3.98 21.67 18.58
CA LEU A 437 4.81 20.75 19.33
C LEU A 437 6.28 21.10 19.13
N ASN A 438 6.82 21.97 19.99
CA ASN A 438 8.23 22.31 19.99
C ASN A 438 9.05 21.22 20.70
N GLU A 439 10.19 20.82 20.12
CA GLU A 439 11.16 19.88 20.72
C GLU A 439 10.61 18.48 21.05
N ILE A 440 9.50 18.08 20.44
CA ILE A 440 8.98 16.72 20.55
C ILE A 440 9.95 15.73 19.86
N SER A 441 10.16 14.57 20.49
CA SER A 441 10.89 13.49 19.83
C SER A 441 10.00 12.73 18.86
N LEU A 442 10.60 12.02 17.90
CA LEU A 442 9.88 11.14 17.00
C LEU A 442 9.01 10.12 17.75
N GLY A 443 9.56 9.49 18.80
CA GLY A 443 8.81 8.57 19.67
C GLY A 443 7.64 9.26 20.38
N GLY A 444 7.82 10.50 20.84
CA GLY A 444 6.71 11.28 21.41
C GLY A 444 5.61 11.59 20.40
N LEU A 445 5.98 11.93 19.15
CA LEU A 445 5.03 12.17 18.07
C LEU A 445 4.28 10.90 17.68
N LEU A 446 4.98 9.76 17.58
CA LEU A 446 4.37 8.45 17.32
C LEU A 446 3.28 8.17 18.35
N VAL A 447 3.60 8.29 19.64
CA VAL A 447 2.63 8.08 20.71
C VAL A 447 1.44 9.04 20.58
N ALA A 448 1.68 10.32 20.28
CA ALA A 448 0.60 11.30 20.10
C ALA A 448 -0.35 10.94 18.95
N VAL A 449 0.20 10.56 17.79
CA VAL A 449 -0.57 10.16 16.60
C VAL A 449 -1.36 8.88 16.89
N VAL A 450 -0.74 7.85 17.46
CA VAL A 450 -1.43 6.59 17.78
C VAL A 450 -2.55 6.80 18.81
N LEU A 451 -2.33 7.62 19.85
CA LEU A 451 -3.39 7.98 20.82
C LEU A 451 -4.54 8.75 20.17
N ARG A 452 -4.25 9.67 19.23
CA ARG A 452 -5.28 10.34 18.42
C ARG A 452 -6.10 9.32 17.63
N THR A 453 -5.44 8.36 16.99
CA THR A 453 -6.07 7.31 16.19
C THR A 453 -6.98 6.42 17.05
N ILE A 454 -6.53 6.00 18.25
CA ILE A 454 -7.38 5.26 19.21
C ILE A 454 -8.59 6.10 19.62
N GLN A 455 -8.39 7.37 19.97
CA GLN A 455 -9.48 8.26 20.37
C GLN A 455 -10.52 8.44 19.25
N PHE A 456 -10.06 8.67 18.01
CA PHE A 456 -10.94 8.81 16.86
C PHE A 456 -11.74 7.52 16.64
N ASN A 457 -11.08 6.37 16.70
CA ASN A 457 -11.73 5.08 16.53
C ASN A 457 -12.81 4.81 17.60
N MET A 458 -12.49 5.04 18.88
CA MET A 458 -13.42 4.82 19.99
C MET A 458 -14.64 5.74 19.98
N THR A 459 -14.56 6.87 19.30
CA THR A 459 -15.64 7.88 19.25
C THR A 459 -16.43 7.84 17.95
N ARG A 460 -15.86 7.36 16.84
CA ARG A 460 -16.46 7.42 15.50
C ARG A 460 -16.57 6.06 14.80
N MET A 461 -15.45 5.35 14.66
CA MET A 461 -15.35 4.20 13.73
C MET A 461 -15.72 2.86 14.36
N ARG A 462 -15.43 2.64 15.66
CA ARG A 462 -15.62 1.36 16.38
C ARG A 462 -14.97 0.14 15.72
N ASP A 463 -13.85 0.34 15.04
CA ASP A 463 -13.09 -0.71 14.36
C ASP A 463 -12.21 -1.49 15.36
N LYS A 464 -12.42 -2.80 15.46
CA LYS A 464 -11.66 -3.66 16.38
C LYS A 464 -10.18 -3.81 16.02
N TYR A 465 -9.90 -3.97 14.74
CA TYR A 465 -8.56 -4.23 14.22
C TYR A 465 -7.66 -3.01 14.44
N LEU A 466 -8.19 -1.81 14.15
CA LEU A 466 -7.46 -0.55 14.27
C LEU A 466 -6.96 -0.29 15.70
N HIS A 467 -7.83 -0.41 16.71
CA HIS A 467 -7.39 -0.14 18.09
C HIS A 467 -6.47 -1.25 18.64
N THR A 468 -6.67 -2.51 18.24
CA THR A 468 -5.80 -3.63 18.66
C THR A 468 -4.37 -3.39 18.21
N ASN A 469 -4.15 -3.05 16.93
CA ASN A 469 -2.81 -2.75 16.41
C ASN A 469 -2.19 -1.51 17.04
N CYS A 470 -2.99 -0.45 17.26
CA CYS A 470 -2.51 0.77 17.92
C CYS A 470 -2.05 0.49 19.36
N LEU A 471 -2.83 -0.26 20.13
CA LEU A 471 -2.51 -0.61 21.51
C LEU A 471 -1.31 -1.53 21.58
N ALA A 472 -1.23 -2.55 20.71
CA ALA A 472 -0.08 -3.44 20.63
C ALA A 472 1.24 -2.68 20.37
N ALA A 473 1.21 -1.71 19.44
CA ALA A 473 2.38 -0.87 19.16
C ALA A 473 2.78 0.01 20.36
N LEU A 474 1.82 0.65 21.04
CA LEU A 474 2.10 1.44 22.24
C LEU A 474 2.61 0.57 23.40
N ALA A 475 2.04 -0.62 23.56
CA ALA A 475 2.39 -1.56 24.61
C ALA A 475 3.82 -2.07 24.43
N ASN A 476 4.21 -2.42 23.20
CA ASN A 476 5.58 -2.77 22.84
C ASN A 476 6.60 -1.69 23.22
N MET A 477 6.26 -0.42 22.97
CA MET A 477 7.13 0.73 23.24
C MET A 477 7.18 1.16 24.71
N SER A 478 6.18 0.77 25.50
CA SER A 478 5.89 1.36 26.81
C SER A 478 7.06 1.27 27.81
N SER A 479 7.82 0.19 27.75
CA SER A 479 9.00 -0.05 28.60
C SER A 479 10.22 0.79 28.21
N GLN A 480 10.19 1.47 27.07
CA GLN A 480 11.28 2.30 26.54
C GLN A 480 10.88 3.77 26.37
N PHE A 481 9.67 4.17 26.77
CA PHE A 481 9.27 5.57 26.78
C PHE A 481 10.30 6.40 27.55
N GLN A 482 10.85 7.43 26.90
CA GLN A 482 11.83 8.32 27.51
C GLN A 482 11.49 9.77 27.20
N ASN A 483 11.61 10.63 28.23
CA ASN A 483 11.44 12.07 28.12
C ASN A 483 10.16 12.48 27.38
N LEU A 484 9.05 11.80 27.68
CA LEU A 484 7.76 12.08 27.05
C LEU A 484 7.42 13.57 27.19
N HIS A 485 7.03 14.18 26.07
CA HIS A 485 6.64 15.59 26.03
C HIS A 485 5.36 15.80 26.86
N THR A 486 5.22 16.94 27.52
CA THR A 486 4.07 17.25 28.42
C THR A 486 2.72 17.01 27.74
N TYR A 487 2.60 17.38 26.46
CA TYR A 487 1.40 17.11 25.67
C TYR A 487 1.11 15.60 25.55
N VAL A 488 2.12 14.77 25.30
CA VAL A 488 1.96 13.32 25.13
C VAL A 488 1.50 12.69 26.44
N SER A 489 2.12 13.06 27.56
CA SER A 489 1.71 12.63 28.90
C SER A 489 0.25 13.00 29.20
N GLN A 490 -0.16 14.22 28.87
CA GLN A 490 -1.55 14.65 28.99
C GLN A 490 -2.49 13.82 28.13
N ARG A 491 -2.10 13.47 26.90
CA ARG A 491 -2.92 12.67 25.98
C ARG A 491 -3.12 11.23 26.46
N ILE A 492 -2.09 10.60 27.05
CA ILE A 492 -2.21 9.27 27.65
C ILE A 492 -3.28 9.27 28.75
N VAL A 493 -3.16 10.20 29.70
CA VAL A 493 -4.10 10.31 30.83
C VAL A 493 -5.50 10.76 30.36
N SER A 494 -5.57 11.63 29.36
CA SER A 494 -6.84 12.08 28.76
C SER A 494 -7.57 10.95 28.03
N LEU A 495 -6.85 10.03 27.40
CA LEU A 495 -7.46 8.85 26.78
C LEU A 495 -8.14 7.98 27.84
N PHE A 496 -7.46 7.72 28.97
CA PHE A 496 -8.07 6.98 30.08
C PHE A 496 -9.33 7.70 30.61
N ASN A 497 -9.28 9.01 30.84
CA ASN A 497 -10.43 9.79 31.29
C ASN A 497 -11.61 9.74 30.28
N LEU A 498 -11.32 9.80 28.98
CA LEU A 498 -12.34 9.64 27.94
C LEU A 498 -13.01 8.27 28.03
N LEU A 499 -12.22 7.21 28.16
CA LEU A 499 -12.71 5.84 28.28
C LEU A 499 -13.51 5.64 29.56
N ALA A 500 -13.04 6.16 30.70
CA ALA A 500 -13.76 6.14 31.97
C ALA A 500 -15.14 6.80 31.88
N ARG A 501 -15.23 7.97 31.23
CA ARG A 501 -16.52 8.64 30.99
C ARG A 501 -17.42 7.83 30.08
N LYS A 502 -16.87 7.15 29.07
CA LYS A 502 -17.63 6.30 28.16
C LYS A 502 -18.12 5.05 28.89
N HIS A 503 -17.26 4.41 29.68
CA HIS A 503 -17.56 3.26 30.54
C HIS A 503 -18.73 3.55 31.48
N ALA A 504 -18.66 4.66 32.23
CA ALA A 504 -19.74 5.07 33.14
C ALA A 504 -21.07 5.29 32.40
N LYS A 505 -21.04 5.96 31.24
CA LYS A 505 -22.24 6.16 30.41
C LYS A 505 -22.83 4.86 29.89
N THR A 506 -22.00 3.94 29.39
CA THR A 506 -22.45 2.64 28.88
C THR A 506 -23.04 1.80 30.03
N LEU A 507 -22.43 1.84 31.21
CA LEU A 507 -22.95 1.16 32.40
C LEU A 507 -24.33 1.70 32.81
N ASP A 508 -24.52 3.03 32.81
CA ASP A 508 -25.82 3.65 33.09
C ASP A 508 -26.89 3.22 32.07
N LEU A 509 -26.54 3.12 30.78
CA LEU A 509 -27.45 2.64 29.72
C LEU A 509 -27.86 1.18 29.94
N ILE A 510 -26.91 0.32 30.27
CA ILE A 510 -27.18 -1.11 30.59
C ILE A 510 -28.13 -1.20 31.79
N GLN A 511 -27.89 -0.43 32.85
CA GLN A 511 -28.75 -0.42 34.04
C GLN A 511 -30.16 0.14 33.75
N GLN A 512 -30.29 1.10 32.83
CA GLN A 512 -31.59 1.63 32.42
C GLN A 512 -32.37 0.60 31.60
N GLN A 513 -31.73 -0.08 30.66
CA GLN A 513 -32.36 -1.13 29.87
C GLN A 513 -32.78 -2.33 30.72
N SER A 514 -31.95 -2.76 31.68
CA SER A 514 -32.29 -3.85 32.58
C SER A 514 -33.53 -3.55 33.43
N LYS A 515 -33.72 -2.27 33.82
CA LYS A 515 -34.93 -1.82 34.54
C LYS A 515 -36.17 -1.77 33.64
N GLN A 516 -36.01 -1.43 32.36
CA GLN A 516 -37.12 -1.40 31.38
C GLN A 516 -37.58 -2.81 30.99
N GLN A 517 -36.66 -3.77 30.83
CA GLN A 517 -37.00 -5.17 30.55
C GLN A 517 -37.80 -5.83 31.69
N GLN A 518 -37.61 -5.41 32.94
CA GLN A 518 -38.41 -5.89 34.08
C GLN A 518 -39.86 -5.38 34.07
N GLN A 519 -40.21 -4.38 33.25
CA GLN A 519 -41.55 -3.76 33.22
C GLN A 519 -42.38 -4.05 31.95
N GLN A 520 -41.81 -4.65 30.89
CA GLN A 520 -42.54 -4.93 29.63
C GLN A 520 -42.81 -6.42 29.38
N THR A 521 -44.08 -6.74 29.13
CA THR A 521 -44.60 -8.09 28.87
C THR A 521 -44.39 -8.54 27.41
N LEU A 522 -43.46 -9.47 27.19
CA LEU A 522 -43.43 -10.59 26.23
C LEU A 522 -43.64 -10.43 24.69
N THR A 523 -43.79 -9.25 24.09
CA THR A 523 -44.00 -9.17 22.60
C THR A 523 -42.91 -8.46 21.78
N THR A 524 -41.80 -8.00 22.38
CA THR A 524 -40.71 -7.28 21.65
C THR A 524 -39.28 -7.70 22.06
N ASN A 525 -39.09 -8.95 22.51
CA ASN A 525 -37.83 -9.38 23.14
C ASN A 525 -36.61 -9.39 22.20
N ASN A 526 -36.75 -9.88 20.95
CA ASN A 526 -35.57 -10.12 20.10
C ASN A 526 -34.76 -8.86 19.71
N LEU A 527 -35.40 -7.70 19.52
CA LEU A 527 -34.69 -6.46 19.15
C LEU A 527 -34.02 -5.81 20.38
N ASN A 528 -34.68 -5.85 21.54
CA ASN A 528 -34.14 -5.28 22.78
C ASN A 528 -32.98 -6.11 23.34
N ASP A 529 -33.04 -7.44 23.19
CA ASP A 529 -31.97 -8.34 23.60
C ASP A 529 -30.70 -8.15 22.75
N ASN A 530 -30.85 -7.90 21.44
CA ASN A 530 -29.72 -7.60 20.56
C ASN A 530 -29.02 -6.28 20.94
N ILE A 531 -29.77 -5.21 21.23
CA ILE A 531 -29.21 -3.93 21.64
C ILE A 531 -28.53 -4.03 23.01
N PHE A 532 -29.13 -4.77 23.95
CA PHE A 532 -28.53 -5.02 25.25
C PHE A 532 -27.18 -5.75 25.11
N ASN A 533 -27.14 -6.80 24.28
CA ASN A 533 -25.91 -7.54 23.99
C ASN A 533 -24.83 -6.65 23.34
N GLU A 534 -25.22 -5.74 22.45
CA GLU A 534 -24.31 -4.75 21.85
C GLU A 534 -23.68 -3.86 22.93
N TYR A 535 -24.46 -3.32 23.87
CA TYR A 535 -23.90 -2.50 24.95
C TYR A 535 -22.98 -3.27 25.90
N VAL A 536 -23.29 -4.53 26.19
CA VAL A 536 -22.42 -5.40 27.00
C VAL A 536 -21.09 -5.66 26.29
N GLN A 537 -21.13 -5.93 24.99
CA GLN A 537 -19.93 -6.11 24.18
C GLN A 537 -19.10 -4.82 24.11
N ASP A 538 -19.75 -3.67 23.88
CA ASP A 538 -19.12 -2.34 23.90
C ASP A 538 -18.44 -2.06 25.26
N LEU A 539 -19.09 -2.42 26.36
CA LEU A 539 -18.53 -2.27 27.71
C LEU A 539 -17.26 -3.12 27.87
N SER A 540 -17.29 -4.39 27.45
CA SER A 540 -16.12 -5.28 27.49
C SER A 540 -14.94 -4.70 26.70
N ILE A 541 -15.19 -4.19 25.49
CA ILE A 541 -14.14 -3.56 24.67
C ILE A 541 -13.56 -2.33 25.39
N ILE A 542 -14.42 -1.49 25.98
CA ILE A 542 -13.95 -0.32 26.73
C ILE A 542 -13.07 -0.75 27.92
N GLU A 543 -13.47 -1.78 28.65
CA GLU A 543 -12.70 -2.30 29.79
C GLU A 543 -11.33 -2.86 29.37
N ASP A 544 -11.28 -3.63 28.27
CA ASP A 544 -10.03 -4.16 27.72
C ASP A 544 -9.07 -3.03 27.31
N VAL A 545 -9.59 -2.01 26.62
CA VAL A 545 -8.80 -0.84 26.22
C VAL A 545 -8.35 -0.05 27.45
N MET A 546 -9.21 0.15 28.45
CA MET A 546 -8.85 0.82 29.70
C MET A 546 -7.74 0.07 30.44
N ARG A 547 -7.87 -1.26 30.54
CA ARG A 547 -6.86 -2.10 31.19
C ARG A 547 -5.52 -1.97 30.47
N MET A 548 -5.51 -2.07 29.15
CA MET A 548 -4.28 -1.94 28.35
C MET A 548 -3.61 -0.56 28.51
N VAL A 549 -4.39 0.53 28.57
CA VAL A 549 -3.83 1.88 28.84
C VAL A 549 -3.20 1.94 30.24
N LEU A 550 -3.82 1.35 31.25
CA LEU A 550 -3.26 1.29 32.61
C LEU A 550 -2.00 0.40 32.68
N GLU A 551 -1.95 -0.68 31.92
CA GLU A 551 -0.76 -1.54 31.78
C GLU A 551 0.39 -0.80 31.08
N ILE A 552 0.11 -0.02 30.03
CA ILE A 552 1.10 0.87 29.37
C ILE A 552 1.66 1.90 30.35
N ILE A 553 0.80 2.55 31.15
CA ILE A 553 1.25 3.51 32.18
C ILE A 553 2.13 2.78 33.19
N ASN A 554 1.72 1.60 33.65
CA ASN A 554 2.50 0.81 34.60
C ASN A 554 3.87 0.41 34.06
N SER A 555 3.94 -0.08 32.83
CA SER A 555 5.20 -0.43 32.17
C SER A 555 6.17 0.78 32.17
N CYS A 556 5.68 1.97 31.81
CA CYS A 556 6.48 3.19 31.88
C CYS A 556 6.93 3.53 33.32
N LEU A 557 6.05 3.39 34.32
CA LEU A 557 6.40 3.64 35.73
C LEU A 557 7.37 2.59 36.31
N THR A 558 7.32 1.35 35.84
CA THR A 558 8.21 0.29 36.33
C THR A 558 9.60 0.39 35.69
N HIS A 559 9.68 0.68 34.39
CA HIS A 559 10.94 0.62 33.64
C HIS A 559 11.62 1.98 33.43
N THR A 560 10.85 3.06 33.27
CA THR A 560 11.39 4.35 32.81
C THR A 560 10.89 5.57 33.61
N LEU A 561 10.38 5.37 34.83
CA LEU A 561 9.86 6.44 35.71
C LEU A 561 10.84 7.60 35.86
N GLN A 562 12.13 7.29 36.03
CA GLN A 562 13.19 8.29 36.20
C GLN A 562 13.35 9.25 35.01
N HIS A 563 12.91 8.83 33.82
CA HIS A 563 13.01 9.59 32.59
C HIS A 563 11.70 10.28 32.19
N ASN A 564 10.59 10.06 32.91
CA ASN A 564 9.25 10.51 32.51
C ASN A 564 8.56 11.40 33.55
N ILE A 565 9.25 12.49 33.92
CA ILE A 565 8.77 13.47 34.91
C ILE A 565 7.44 14.10 34.51
N ASN A 566 7.26 14.40 33.22
CA ASN A 566 6.00 14.96 32.70
C ASN A 566 4.81 14.00 32.91
N LEU A 567 5.04 12.68 32.84
CA LEU A 567 4.00 11.69 33.10
C LEU A 567 3.64 11.66 34.58
N ILE A 568 4.63 11.65 35.47
CA ILE A 568 4.43 11.71 36.93
C ILE A 568 3.62 12.96 37.29
N TYR A 569 4.02 14.12 36.78
CA TYR A 569 3.30 15.38 37.00
C TYR A 569 1.84 15.30 36.55
N THR A 570 1.59 14.73 35.37
CA THR A 570 0.24 14.60 34.82
C THR A 570 -0.63 13.65 35.67
N LEU A 571 -0.07 12.53 36.12
CA LEU A 571 -0.76 11.57 37.00
C LEU A 571 -1.14 12.21 38.34
N LEU A 572 -0.24 12.99 38.95
CA LEU A 572 -0.53 13.72 40.18
C LEU A 572 -1.64 14.75 39.99
N TYR A 573 -1.56 15.53 38.91
CA TYR A 573 -2.54 16.57 38.60
C TYR A 573 -3.93 16.00 38.33
N ASN A 574 -4.02 14.78 37.80
CA ASN A 574 -5.29 14.12 37.46
C ASN A 574 -5.60 12.89 38.33
N ARG A 575 -5.08 12.82 39.55
CA ARG A 575 -5.22 11.64 40.43
C ARG A 575 -6.67 11.21 40.70
N GLU A 576 -7.62 12.15 40.66
CA GLU A 576 -9.04 11.93 40.96
C GLU A 576 -9.73 11.03 39.91
N ILE A 577 -9.21 10.95 38.68
CA ILE A 577 -9.83 10.14 37.62
C ILE A 577 -9.80 8.64 37.93
N PHE A 578 -8.93 8.21 38.83
CA PHE A 578 -8.74 6.81 39.20
C PHE A 578 -9.63 6.37 40.37
N ASP A 579 -10.24 7.32 41.09
CA ASP A 579 -10.92 7.06 42.37
C ASP A 579 -12.04 6.01 42.24
N ASN A 580 -12.85 6.12 41.18
CA ASN A 580 -13.98 5.21 40.94
C ASN A 580 -13.55 3.78 40.54
N TYR A 581 -12.28 3.58 40.15
CA TYR A 581 -11.79 2.32 39.64
C TYR A 581 -10.89 1.57 40.61
N ARG A 582 -10.49 2.19 41.74
CA ARG A 582 -9.61 1.54 42.75
C ARG A 582 -10.20 0.25 43.34
N ALA A 583 -11.52 0.16 43.44
CA ALA A 583 -12.22 -1.02 43.94
C ALA A 583 -12.73 -1.94 42.82
N HIS A 584 -12.50 -1.59 41.55
CA HIS A 584 -13.01 -2.36 40.43
C HIS A 584 -12.16 -3.63 40.23
N PRO A 585 -12.76 -4.85 40.20
CA PRO A 585 -12.01 -6.10 40.14
C PRO A 585 -11.03 -6.18 38.97
N SER A 586 -11.39 -5.62 37.80
CA SER A 586 -10.57 -5.63 36.59
C SER A 586 -9.40 -4.64 36.60
N PHE A 587 -9.32 -3.71 37.55
CA PHE A 587 -8.31 -2.62 37.54
C PHE A 587 -7.54 -2.45 38.85
N GLN A 588 -8.07 -2.95 39.98
CA GLN A 588 -7.51 -2.76 41.31
C GLN A 588 -6.03 -3.16 41.40
N ASP A 589 -5.66 -4.27 40.78
CA ASP A 589 -4.29 -4.79 40.80
C ASP A 589 -3.29 -3.86 40.10
N ILE A 590 -3.69 -3.29 38.96
CA ILE A 590 -2.87 -2.40 38.14
C ILE A 590 -2.80 -0.98 38.74
N LEU A 591 -3.90 -0.51 39.34
CA LEU A 591 -3.96 0.82 39.97
C LEU A 591 -3.08 0.94 41.22
N GLN A 592 -2.81 -0.16 41.92
CA GLN A 592 -1.97 -0.18 43.13
C GLN A 592 -0.59 0.48 42.92
N ASN A 593 0.07 0.19 41.80
CA ASN A 593 1.35 0.78 41.45
C ASN A 593 1.23 2.28 41.16
N ILE A 594 0.19 2.68 40.43
CA ILE A 594 -0.08 4.09 40.10
C ILE A 594 -0.33 4.88 41.38
N ASP A 595 -1.14 4.36 42.30
CA ASP A 595 -1.39 4.97 43.61
C ASP A 595 -0.11 5.06 44.45
N THR A 596 0.74 4.03 44.43
CA THR A 596 2.04 4.05 45.13
C THR A 596 2.94 5.20 44.64
N VAL A 597 2.99 5.42 43.32
CA VAL A 597 3.71 6.55 42.72
C VAL A 597 3.05 7.88 43.09
N ILE A 598 1.73 8.00 42.92
CA ILE A 598 0.98 9.23 43.23
C ILE A 598 1.18 9.65 44.69
N ILE A 599 1.05 8.72 45.64
CA ILE A 599 1.21 9.01 47.08
C ILE A 599 2.63 9.48 47.38
N TYR A 600 3.65 8.76 46.91
CA TYR A 600 5.05 9.13 47.14
C TYR A 600 5.37 10.54 46.65
N PHE A 601 4.96 10.88 45.43
CA PHE A 601 5.27 12.18 44.86
C PHE A 601 4.35 13.30 45.39
N ALA A 602 3.11 13.00 45.78
CA ALA A 602 2.23 13.96 46.45
C ALA A 602 2.86 14.43 47.77
N GLU A 603 3.37 13.51 48.60
CA GLU A 603 4.08 13.86 49.84
C GLU A 603 5.31 14.73 49.60
N LYS A 604 6.03 14.51 48.49
CA LYS A 604 7.21 15.32 48.13
C LYS A 604 6.81 16.73 47.71
N VAL A 605 5.74 16.87 46.93
CA VAL A 605 5.22 18.18 46.48
C VAL A 605 4.59 18.95 47.64
N GLU A 606 3.91 18.27 48.58
CA GLU A 606 3.31 18.91 49.76
C GLU A 606 4.35 19.53 50.69
N LYS A 607 5.57 18.97 50.75
CA LYS A 607 6.69 19.48 51.54
C LYS A 607 7.37 20.71 50.94
N LEU A 608 6.99 21.16 49.75
CA LEU A 608 7.54 22.36 49.14
C LEU A 608 6.91 23.63 49.73
N GLU A 609 7.76 24.52 50.23
CA GLU A 609 7.35 25.86 50.69
C GLU A 609 6.84 26.74 49.55
N GLN A 610 7.39 26.58 48.34
CA GLN A 610 6.99 27.29 47.13
C GLN A 610 6.56 26.30 46.03
N ARG A 611 5.35 26.49 45.51
CA ARG A 611 4.73 25.60 44.50
C ARG A 611 4.74 26.19 43.09
N SER A 612 5.85 26.81 42.68
CA SER A 612 6.00 27.20 41.27
C SER A 612 6.17 25.95 40.39
N THR A 613 5.87 26.05 39.10
CA THR A 613 6.03 24.96 38.14
C THR A 613 7.47 24.44 38.07
N GLU A 614 8.44 25.32 38.25
CA GLU A 614 9.87 25.00 38.21
C GLU A 614 10.30 24.22 39.45
N TYR A 615 9.94 24.69 40.65
CA TYR A 615 10.26 23.99 41.91
C TYR A 615 9.55 22.63 42.00
N VAL A 616 8.31 22.53 41.51
CA VAL A 616 7.61 21.23 41.44
C VAL A 616 8.36 20.28 40.53
N LYS A 617 8.78 20.72 39.34
CA LYS A 617 9.53 19.87 38.41
C LYS A 617 10.86 19.38 39.00
N GLU A 618 11.62 20.27 39.65
CA GLU A 618 12.89 19.92 40.31
C GLU A 618 12.68 18.90 41.45
N ALA A 619 11.63 19.10 42.26
CA ALA A 619 11.27 18.16 43.32
C ALA A 619 10.89 16.78 42.78
N LEU A 620 10.17 16.73 41.66
CA LEU A 620 9.84 15.47 40.98
C LEU A 620 11.09 14.80 40.40
N GLU A 621 12.01 15.55 39.80
CA GLU A 621 13.28 15.02 39.29
C GLU A 621 14.14 14.40 40.41
N MET A 622 14.26 15.09 41.54
CA MET A 622 14.96 14.55 42.71
C MET A 622 14.23 13.34 43.30
N GLY A 623 12.89 13.41 43.41
CA GLY A 623 12.05 12.33 43.90
C GLY A 623 12.16 11.07 43.04
N ALA A 624 12.22 11.22 41.72
CA ALA A 624 12.32 10.10 40.79
C ALA A 624 13.64 9.34 40.93
N LYS A 625 14.76 10.04 41.16
CA LYS A 625 16.06 9.40 41.46
C LYS A 625 16.06 8.64 42.79
N GLN A 626 15.23 9.07 43.75
CA GLN A 626 15.14 8.47 45.08
C GLN A 626 14.00 7.44 45.21
N PHE A 627 13.20 7.25 44.17
CA PHE A 627 12.03 6.38 44.24
C PHE A 627 12.46 4.90 44.31
N PRO A 628 12.04 4.16 45.35
CA PRO A 628 12.39 2.74 45.49
C PRO A 628 11.53 1.89 44.55
N LEU A 629 12.08 1.57 43.37
CA LEU A 629 11.39 0.80 42.32
C LEU A 629 10.88 -0.58 42.80
N ASP A 630 11.53 -1.18 43.81
CA ASP A 630 11.12 -2.46 44.40
C ASP A 630 9.73 -2.42 45.06
N ARG A 631 9.17 -1.23 45.31
CA ARG A 631 7.80 -1.08 45.82
C ARG A 631 6.74 -1.36 44.75
N LEU A 632 7.10 -1.34 43.47
CA LEU A 632 6.18 -1.59 42.37
C LEU A 632 6.04 -3.08 42.12
N LYS A 633 4.80 -3.55 42.04
CA LYS A 633 4.48 -4.89 41.58
C LYS A 633 4.94 -5.06 40.14
N LYS A 634 5.62 -6.16 39.85
CA LYS A 634 6.05 -6.50 38.49
C LYS A 634 4.89 -7.17 37.74
N PHE A 635 4.60 -6.68 36.54
CA PHE A 635 3.66 -7.27 35.60
C PHE A 635 4.41 -7.97 34.46
N PRO A 636 3.75 -8.87 33.71
CA PRO A 636 4.33 -9.44 32.50
C PRO A 636 4.75 -8.35 31.52
N GLU A 637 5.82 -8.61 30.76
CA GLU A 637 6.25 -7.69 29.72
C GLU A 637 5.22 -7.65 28.59
N LEU A 638 4.90 -6.43 28.16
CA LEU A 638 3.97 -6.18 27.07
C LEU A 638 4.71 -6.36 25.73
N LYS A 639 4.71 -7.59 25.22
CA LYS A 639 5.33 -7.94 23.94
C LYS A 639 4.31 -8.56 23.00
N PHE A 640 3.98 -7.81 21.95
CA PHE A 640 3.09 -8.17 20.88
C PHE A 640 3.87 -8.29 19.58
N LYS A 641 3.53 -9.31 18.80
CA LYS A 641 4.07 -9.51 17.45
C LYS A 641 2.94 -9.43 16.45
N TYR A 642 3.21 -8.85 15.30
CA TYR A 642 2.30 -8.95 14.18
C TYR A 642 2.25 -10.41 13.69
N VAL A 643 1.03 -10.89 13.43
CA VAL A 643 0.77 -12.19 12.84
C VAL A 643 -0.14 -11.96 11.65
N GLU A 644 0.34 -12.34 10.46
CA GLU A 644 -0.45 -12.31 9.23
C GLU A 644 -1.58 -13.35 9.33
N GLU A 645 -2.76 -13.04 8.76
CA GLU A 645 -3.91 -13.96 8.78
C GLU A 645 -3.62 -15.24 7.98
N GLU A 646 -4.44 -16.29 8.15
CA GLU A 646 -4.21 -17.60 7.50
C GLU A 646 -4.32 -17.55 5.97
N GLN A 647 -5.24 -16.72 5.43
CA GLN A 647 -5.49 -16.55 3.99
C GLN A 647 -5.29 -15.09 3.57
N PRO A 648 -4.05 -14.58 3.60
CA PRO A 648 -3.77 -13.16 3.32
C PRO A 648 -4.10 -12.77 1.87
N GLU A 649 -4.11 -13.72 0.93
CA GLU A 649 -4.43 -13.52 -0.48
C GLU A 649 -5.84 -12.96 -0.73
N ASP A 650 -6.82 -13.33 0.10
CA ASP A 650 -8.21 -12.84 -0.01
C ASP A 650 -8.27 -11.31 0.17
N PHE A 651 -7.34 -10.77 0.97
CA PHE A 651 -7.15 -9.35 1.13
C PHE A 651 -6.22 -8.76 0.07
N PHE A 652 -5.01 -9.31 -0.09
CA PHE A 652 -3.96 -8.67 -0.88
C PHE A 652 -4.23 -8.69 -2.37
N VAL A 653 -4.82 -9.77 -2.92
CA VAL A 653 -5.05 -9.87 -4.36
C VAL A 653 -6.02 -8.78 -4.83
N PRO A 654 -7.23 -8.62 -4.26
CA PRO A 654 -8.12 -7.54 -4.67
C PRO A 654 -7.58 -6.14 -4.32
N TYR A 655 -6.86 -6.00 -3.21
CA TYR A 655 -6.25 -4.72 -2.82
C TYR A 655 -5.21 -4.27 -3.85
N VAL A 656 -4.27 -5.14 -4.25
CA VAL A 656 -3.25 -4.84 -5.27
C VAL A 656 -3.90 -4.47 -6.59
N TRP A 657 -4.91 -5.21 -7.05
CA TRP A 657 -5.64 -4.86 -8.27
C TRP A 657 -6.40 -3.54 -8.15
N THR A 658 -6.87 -3.16 -6.97
CA THR A 658 -7.45 -1.83 -6.71
C THR A 658 -6.40 -0.73 -6.87
N LEU A 659 -5.17 -0.95 -6.41
CA LEU A 659 -4.06 -0.01 -6.60
C LEU A 659 -3.76 0.17 -8.08
N VAL A 660 -3.61 -0.95 -8.80
CA VAL A 660 -3.34 -0.97 -10.25
C VAL A 660 -4.46 -0.23 -11.00
N TYR A 661 -5.73 -0.56 -10.73
CA TYR A 661 -6.86 0.07 -11.38
C TYR A 661 -6.92 1.60 -11.17
N LYS A 662 -6.51 2.08 -9.99
CA LYS A 662 -6.54 3.52 -9.65
C LYS A 662 -5.36 4.31 -10.22
N SER A 663 -4.18 3.70 -10.34
CA SER A 663 -2.92 4.40 -10.56
C SER A 663 -2.17 3.99 -11.83
N CYS A 664 -2.59 2.90 -12.48
CA CYS A 664 -2.10 2.53 -13.79
C CYS A 664 -2.74 3.41 -14.86
N ASN A 665 -1.94 3.84 -15.84
CA ASN A 665 -2.41 4.64 -16.97
C ASN A 665 -3.21 3.83 -18.02
N LEU A 666 -3.52 2.56 -17.74
CA LEU A 666 -4.38 1.72 -18.57
C LEU A 666 -5.84 1.89 -18.15
N TYR A 667 -6.74 1.95 -19.13
CA TYR A 667 -8.18 2.02 -18.88
C TYR A 667 -8.78 0.62 -18.88
N TRP A 668 -9.48 0.21 -17.82
CA TRP A 668 -10.33 -0.99 -17.83
C TRP A 668 -11.79 -0.60 -17.66
N SER A 669 -12.70 -1.30 -18.36
CA SER A 669 -14.14 -1.08 -18.18
C SER A 669 -14.59 -1.53 -16.80
N SER A 670 -15.30 -0.68 -16.05
CA SER A 670 -15.85 -1.06 -14.73
C SER A 670 -16.89 -2.18 -14.82
N GLU A 671 -17.49 -2.38 -15.99
CA GLU A 671 -18.51 -3.41 -16.21
C GLU A 671 -17.90 -4.82 -16.25
N SER A 672 -16.71 -4.96 -16.86
CA SER A 672 -16.00 -6.23 -17.03
C SER A 672 -15.27 -6.68 -15.76
N ILE A 673 -15.11 -5.80 -14.76
CA ILE A 673 -14.41 -6.13 -13.51
C ILE A 673 -15.38 -6.83 -12.54
N LEU A 674 -14.97 -8.01 -12.08
CA LEU A 674 -15.73 -8.85 -11.15
C LEU A 674 -15.12 -8.87 -9.74
N ILE A 675 -13.79 -8.79 -9.63
CA ILE A 675 -13.08 -8.95 -8.35
C ILE A 675 -13.49 -7.91 -7.30
N PHE A 676 -13.79 -6.67 -7.71
CA PHE A 676 -14.23 -5.61 -6.79
C PHE A 676 -15.68 -5.77 -6.31
N LYS A 677 -16.52 -6.50 -7.06
CA LYS A 677 -17.93 -6.75 -6.70
C LYS A 677 -18.05 -7.81 -5.61
N GLN A 678 -17.13 -8.77 -5.56
CA GLN A 678 -17.08 -9.82 -4.54
C GLN A 678 -16.71 -9.27 -3.15
N GLN A 679 -15.80 -8.29 -3.06
CA GLN A 679 -15.46 -7.61 -1.80
C GLN A 679 -16.66 -6.90 -1.15
N GLN A 680 -17.52 -6.25 -1.95
CA GLN A 680 -18.71 -5.58 -1.44
C GLN A 680 -19.70 -6.57 -0.81
N GLN A 681 -19.88 -7.74 -1.41
CA GLN A 681 -20.73 -8.79 -0.85
C GLN A 681 -20.16 -9.41 0.42
N GLN A 682 -18.84 -9.64 0.50
CA GLN A 682 -18.21 -10.16 1.72
C GLN A 682 -18.23 -9.14 2.87
N SER A 683 -18.00 -7.85 2.60
CA SER A 683 -18.08 -6.78 3.62
C SER A 683 -19.48 -6.62 4.23
N LEU A 684 -20.54 -6.95 3.48
CA LEU A 684 -21.92 -6.95 3.93
C LEU A 684 -22.29 -8.19 4.77
N ILE A 685 -21.47 -9.24 4.74
CA ILE A 685 -21.68 -10.50 5.50
C ILE A 685 -20.84 -10.50 6.79
N SER A 686 -19.78 -9.69 6.86
CA SER A 686 -18.93 -9.49 8.04
C SER A 686 -19.37 -8.36 8.99
N HIS A 687 -20.46 -7.66 8.66
CA HIS A 687 -21.21 -6.76 9.54
C HIS A 687 -22.51 -7.44 9.96
#